data_AF-A0A521G0H5-F1
#
_entry.id   AF-A0A521G0H5-F1
#
_cell.length_a   1.000
_cell.length_b   1.000
_cell.length_c   1.000
_cell.angle_alpha   90.00
_cell.angle_beta   90.00
_cell.angle_gamma   90.00
#
_symmetry.space_group_name_H-M   'P 1'
#
loop_
_entity.id
_entity.type
_entity.pdbx_description
1 polymer ?
#
loop_
_entity_poly.entity_id
_entity_poly.type
_entity_poly.pdbx_seq_one_letter_code
_entity_poly.pdbx_strand_id
1 'polypeptide(L)'
;MNLAQLMTSPVITASPDTPLPALLELMEQEHISAVVLTDDEGHPVGMVTERDITRSAAQDRLHSDLTGATMMTDSLVTASAETGYREAFQQMVVSRARHLVVINQAGRAVGMVTETNFLHSLGLEYFVDLSTIKELVARQVVALKPTDSVHLALEQMHQHSISCVPITEQGKPVGILTERDVIRLSLQRLDFYHTRLEAVMSQPVCAVSEQTTLPDVVNILRMQHIRRLIIVDEHGLLTGILTETDLLKGLQSKYSRLLREIIHEQERQLRETRKALSDQAILHCLLESAPDTGIAATDLQLRILYFNPMAARIYGYKVEDVIGRTVHEFHVLHQIPAERLENAVRLVREKGFYQYNIQRQEQGRTRHFEMRVSAIRNAGGETTGYMLMGQDVTRRKEAEFALQRSEERLRKSQQFARAGSWEWQISTDELYWSGCTPVLFGYEVDKMKTTREQFLHSVHRDDRQRVNEAVCSCLEQRTDYDIEYRVVWPDSSVHWLHEQGDVVRDEYGDAVNMLGLVQDITSRKEAELQLQAQHRFLDSVIETLPSLLFVKDAEHLRYVRFNRAGEQLIGRPAADFLGKSDADLLPLPEAEARLTADHCLLASGKAIEITEEQISTCQGNRLLRTRKTPILDEQGKPAYLLGIADDITEQRAAEHNLAEARIQAEKANQAKSDFLANMSHEIRTPMNGIIGLTELALKTELNTQQVDYLRKVHESAHSLLGLLNDILDLSKIEAHRLELESIPFDLHQLMAQIGSLMAIHSQQKGIHLRTRIAPEIPHYLLGDPLRIKQILLNLVGNAFKFTKEGEISMEVRPGLHAQPGCLPIAFTVQDTGIGIGKEQQRELFKPFVQSDSSTTRLYGGTGLGLAITRQLVEMMDGTIELVSAPGEGSAFTFTLPLPLSDQEELAAHIERSELHGPDNAVLDSIRGARILLAEDNKINQQVAMELLSQECFLVDLAENGQEVLNLLQPGRYDAVLMDLQMPVMDGYQATAAIRSQPVYAELPILAMSANAMRHDREQCRAAGMNDHIPKPVDRRLLLASLCRWIKPGTRERVHKPTKHSASELPRLCGINSRAALERLGGNQRVYLNILRSFAKEHPAAVQDIRSVMAENQQKDGERLAHTLKGLAGAIGAEKLQEAARLLEEGIRKQFPLDRLLDAAEEQLKRVIIALRRLPPLEEEEQAETASQEQIRDALRLLFERLQNYDAGASETLDALLEMTGGKPELRQRLTALQGSVEQFDFEAARTALASFPELSSAG
;
A
#
# COMPACT_ATOMS: atom_id res chain seq x y z
N MET A 1 14.46 8.61 2.55
CA MET A 1 15.94 8.54 2.49
C MET A 1 16.45 9.85 1.90
N ASN A 2 17.43 10.49 2.53
CA ASN A 2 18.12 11.67 1.99
C ASN A 2 19.50 11.26 1.43
N LEU A 3 20.16 12.15 0.69
CA LEU A 3 21.47 11.82 0.12
C LEU A 3 22.54 11.50 1.16
N ALA A 4 22.45 12.07 2.38
CA ALA A 4 23.37 11.75 3.48
C ALA A 4 23.39 10.26 3.86
N GLN A 5 22.28 9.54 3.68
CA GLN A 5 22.16 8.11 3.97
C GLN A 5 22.60 7.21 2.80
N LEU A 6 22.77 7.78 1.60
CA LEU A 6 23.02 7.04 0.35
C LEU A 6 24.42 7.29 -0.23
N MET A 7 25.03 8.43 0.11
CA MET A 7 26.33 8.85 -0.40
C MET A 7 27.47 7.97 0.11
N THR A 8 28.47 7.80 -0.72
CA THR A 8 29.77 7.25 -0.31
C THR A 8 30.55 8.36 0.40
N SER A 9 30.90 8.14 1.67
CA SER A 9 31.58 9.13 2.53
C SER A 9 32.67 8.47 3.38
N PRO A 10 33.86 9.11 3.53
CA PRO A 10 34.26 10.37 2.91
C PRO A 10 34.50 10.23 1.40
N VAL A 11 34.20 11.29 0.63
CA VAL A 11 34.51 11.33 -0.80
C VAL A 11 36.01 11.53 -1.01
N ILE A 12 36.57 10.80 -1.97
CA ILE A 12 38.00 10.87 -2.29
C ILE A 12 38.23 12.05 -3.23
N THR A 13 39.11 12.96 -2.82
CA THR A 13 39.40 14.20 -3.54
C THR A 13 40.88 14.33 -3.90
N ALA A 14 41.17 15.11 -4.94
CA ALA A 14 42.53 15.45 -5.35
C ALA A 14 42.61 16.91 -5.81
N SER A 15 43.81 17.51 -5.80
CA SER A 15 44.01 18.85 -6.35
C SER A 15 43.99 18.81 -7.90
N PRO A 16 43.50 19.85 -8.60
CA PRO A 16 43.57 19.94 -10.06
C PRO A 16 44.98 19.78 -10.63
N ASP A 17 46.02 20.14 -9.88
CA ASP A 17 47.41 20.01 -10.30
C ASP A 17 47.97 18.59 -10.12
N THR A 18 47.17 17.65 -9.62
CA THR A 18 47.60 16.26 -9.38
C THR A 18 47.95 15.59 -10.72
N PRO A 19 49.15 15.02 -10.87
CA PRO A 19 49.55 14.33 -12.09
C PRO A 19 48.66 13.13 -12.39
N LEU A 20 48.41 12.89 -13.67
CA LEU A 20 47.58 11.77 -14.13
C LEU A 20 48.00 10.40 -13.57
N PRO A 21 49.29 10.01 -13.53
CA PRO A 21 49.67 8.73 -12.93
C PRO A 21 49.23 8.59 -11.46
N ALA A 22 49.30 9.68 -10.68
CA ALA A 22 48.84 9.69 -9.29
C ALA A 22 47.31 9.59 -9.19
N LEU A 23 46.56 10.18 -10.14
CA LEU A 23 45.10 10.01 -10.21
C LEU A 23 44.72 8.57 -10.57
N LEU A 24 45.41 7.93 -11.52
CA LEU A 24 45.18 6.53 -11.87
C LEU A 24 45.51 5.59 -10.71
N GLU A 25 46.62 5.83 -10.00
CA GLU A 25 46.98 5.08 -8.80
C GLU A 25 45.92 5.21 -7.71
N LEU A 26 45.42 6.44 -7.48
CA LEU A 26 44.35 6.70 -6.52
C LEU A 26 43.05 5.97 -6.91
N MET A 27 42.66 6.01 -8.19
CA MET A 27 41.48 5.29 -8.68
C MET A 27 41.59 3.78 -8.51
N GLU A 28 42.77 3.22 -8.79
CA GLU A 28 43.01 1.78 -8.68
C GLU A 28 43.09 1.30 -7.23
N GLN A 29 43.83 2.03 -6.36
CA GLN A 29 44.01 1.69 -4.94
C GLN A 29 42.69 1.76 -4.16
N GLU A 30 41.89 2.79 -4.40
CA GLU A 30 40.65 3.04 -3.67
C GLU A 30 39.43 2.39 -4.33
N HIS A 31 39.63 1.72 -5.47
CA HIS A 31 38.59 1.02 -6.24
C HIS A 31 37.39 1.92 -6.63
N ILE A 32 37.67 3.17 -6.96
CA ILE A 32 36.66 4.21 -7.28
C ILE A 32 36.56 4.47 -8.79
N SER A 33 35.35 4.79 -9.25
CA SER A 33 35.08 5.08 -10.68
C SER A 33 35.29 6.54 -11.08
N ALA A 34 35.46 7.43 -10.10
CA ALA A 34 35.70 8.84 -10.32
C ALA A 34 36.40 9.47 -9.12
N VAL A 35 37.25 10.46 -9.39
CA VAL A 35 37.90 11.31 -8.39
C VAL A 35 37.33 12.72 -8.52
N VAL A 36 36.90 13.29 -7.40
CA VAL A 36 36.44 14.69 -7.36
C VAL A 36 37.64 15.60 -7.19
N LEU A 37 37.81 16.58 -8.05
CA LEU A 37 38.86 17.58 -7.92
C LEU A 37 38.37 18.74 -7.07
N THR A 38 39.14 19.15 -6.07
CA THR A 38 38.78 20.24 -5.16
C THR A 38 39.84 21.33 -5.11
N ASP A 39 39.42 22.57 -4.92
CA ASP A 39 40.34 23.68 -4.60
C ASP A 39 40.94 23.55 -3.19
N ASP A 40 41.82 24.49 -2.82
CA ASP A 40 42.48 24.53 -1.51
C ASP A 40 41.49 24.73 -0.34
N GLU A 41 40.26 25.19 -0.63
CA GLU A 41 39.19 25.40 0.35
C GLU A 41 38.21 24.20 0.45
N GLY A 42 38.39 23.18 -0.39
CA GLY A 42 37.59 21.95 -0.43
C GLY A 42 36.32 22.04 -1.28
N HIS A 43 36.16 23.07 -2.11
CA HIS A 43 35.05 23.18 -3.07
C HIS A 43 35.33 22.32 -4.30
N PRO A 44 34.34 21.58 -4.80
CA PRO A 44 34.54 20.76 -5.97
C PRO A 44 34.59 21.63 -7.24
N VAL A 45 35.70 21.52 -7.98
CA VAL A 45 35.98 22.30 -9.20
C VAL A 45 35.86 21.46 -10.48
N GLY A 46 35.87 20.13 -10.36
CA GLY A 46 35.72 19.21 -11.48
C GLY A 46 35.76 17.76 -11.04
N MET A 47 35.68 16.83 -11.99
CA MET A 47 35.91 15.41 -11.72
C MET A 47 36.59 14.70 -12.90
N VAL A 48 37.34 13.65 -12.59
CA VAL A 48 37.95 12.75 -13.57
C VAL A 48 37.32 11.37 -13.40
N THR A 49 36.74 10.83 -14.49
CA THR A 49 36.04 9.54 -14.50
C THR A 49 36.78 8.49 -15.33
N GLU A 50 36.45 7.19 -15.15
CA GLU A 50 37.02 6.11 -16.00
C GLU A 50 36.78 6.35 -17.51
N ARG A 51 35.66 7.01 -17.85
CA ARG A 51 35.30 7.39 -19.21
C ARG A 51 36.21 8.48 -19.77
N ASP A 52 36.62 9.44 -18.94
CA ASP A 52 37.56 10.49 -19.34
C ASP A 52 38.95 9.90 -19.64
N ILE A 53 39.38 8.94 -18.81
CA ILE A 53 40.61 8.17 -19.05
C ILE A 53 40.51 7.38 -20.35
N THR A 54 39.42 6.63 -20.54
CA THR A 54 39.20 5.80 -21.73
C THR A 54 39.14 6.63 -23.01
N ARG A 55 38.45 7.79 -22.98
CA ARG A 55 38.40 8.74 -24.09
C ARG A 55 39.80 9.26 -24.44
N SER A 56 40.58 9.65 -23.45
CA SER A 56 41.95 10.13 -23.66
C SER A 56 42.89 9.02 -24.14
N ALA A 57 42.67 7.77 -23.70
CA ALA A 57 43.39 6.59 -24.17
C ALA A 57 43.12 6.30 -25.65
N ALA A 58 41.85 6.35 -26.07
CA ALA A 58 41.43 6.12 -27.44
C ALA A 58 41.93 7.20 -28.43
N GLN A 59 42.35 8.35 -27.92
CA GLN A 59 42.85 9.48 -28.72
C GLN A 59 44.37 9.63 -28.66
N ASP A 60 45.09 8.67 -28.05
CA ASP A 60 46.54 8.73 -27.76
C ASP A 60 46.99 9.98 -26.99
N ARG A 61 46.09 10.53 -26.18
CA ARG A 61 46.38 11.74 -25.39
C ARG A 61 46.90 11.44 -23.99
N LEU A 62 47.00 10.17 -23.59
CA LEU A 62 47.54 9.78 -22.29
C LEU A 62 49.07 9.99 -22.24
N HIS A 63 49.48 11.19 -21.86
CA HIS A 63 50.87 11.53 -21.57
C HIS A 63 51.07 11.69 -20.06
N SER A 64 52.29 11.40 -19.58
CA SER A 64 52.64 11.52 -18.15
C SER A 64 52.51 12.94 -17.59
N ASP A 65 52.49 13.93 -18.48
CA ASP A 65 52.52 15.36 -18.12
C ASP A 65 51.11 15.95 -17.98
N LEU A 66 50.06 15.15 -18.16
CA LEU A 66 48.68 15.57 -17.91
C LEU A 66 48.41 15.69 -16.40
N THR A 67 47.54 16.62 -16.04
CA THR A 67 47.07 16.83 -14.66
C THR A 67 45.55 16.67 -14.60
N GLY A 68 44.99 16.59 -13.39
CA GLY A 68 43.54 16.58 -13.19
C GLY A 68 42.84 17.74 -13.91
N ALA A 69 43.42 18.95 -13.88
CA ALA A 69 42.90 20.15 -14.52
C ALA A 69 42.77 20.02 -16.04
N THR A 70 43.68 19.29 -16.70
CA THR A 70 43.62 19.09 -18.16
C THR A 70 42.73 17.92 -18.57
N MET A 71 42.34 17.06 -17.62
CA MET A 71 41.51 15.88 -17.85
C MET A 71 40.07 16.01 -17.39
N MET A 72 39.77 16.94 -16.48
CA MET A 72 38.46 17.07 -15.85
C MET A 72 37.36 17.46 -16.83
N THR A 73 36.13 17.04 -16.51
CA THR A 73 34.93 17.49 -17.21
C THR A 73 34.32 18.68 -16.46
N ASP A 74 34.04 19.79 -17.15
CA ASP A 74 33.59 21.07 -16.55
C ASP A 74 32.17 21.02 -15.95
N SER A 75 31.35 20.02 -16.32
CA SER A 75 29.95 19.92 -15.89
C SER A 75 29.79 19.02 -14.67
N LEU A 76 30.01 19.58 -13.49
CA LEU A 76 29.77 18.91 -12.22
C LEU A 76 28.33 19.14 -11.74
N VAL A 77 27.60 18.07 -11.42
CA VAL A 77 26.26 18.17 -10.82
C VAL A 77 26.39 17.97 -9.32
N THR A 78 25.97 18.98 -8.56
CA THR A 78 26.01 18.97 -7.09
C THR A 78 24.61 18.93 -6.49
N ALA A 79 24.50 18.35 -5.30
CA ALA A 79 23.29 18.36 -4.49
C ALA A 79 23.61 18.48 -3.01
N SER A 80 22.67 19.01 -2.23
CA SER A 80 22.81 19.09 -0.77
C SER A 80 22.67 17.70 -0.15
N ALA A 81 23.37 17.45 0.96
CA ALA A 81 23.19 16.23 1.76
C ALA A 81 21.72 16.03 2.24
N GLU A 82 20.95 17.12 2.30
CA GLU A 82 19.53 17.14 2.67
C GLU A 82 18.57 16.80 1.52
N THR A 83 19.04 16.79 0.25
CA THR A 83 18.21 16.51 -0.91
C THR A 83 17.56 15.13 -0.79
N GLY A 84 16.25 15.07 -1.06
CA GLY A 84 15.48 13.83 -0.98
C GLY A 84 15.85 12.86 -2.11
N TYR A 85 15.76 11.55 -1.84
CA TYR A 85 16.14 10.49 -2.80
C TYR A 85 15.50 10.63 -4.19
N ARG A 86 14.19 10.94 -4.27
CA ARG A 86 13.47 11.08 -5.54
C ARG A 86 13.91 12.31 -6.33
N GLU A 87 14.09 13.42 -5.63
CA GLU A 87 14.53 14.68 -6.22
C GLU A 87 15.98 14.54 -6.72
N ALA A 88 16.86 13.92 -5.94
CA ALA A 88 18.23 13.63 -6.35
C ALA A 88 18.28 12.68 -7.55
N PHE A 89 17.42 11.65 -7.58
CA PHE A 89 17.31 10.73 -8.71
C PHE A 89 16.78 11.44 -9.96
N GLN A 90 15.74 12.26 -9.83
CA GLN A 90 15.24 13.09 -10.94
C GLN A 90 16.31 14.07 -11.43
N GLN A 91 17.05 14.71 -10.53
CA GLN A 91 18.13 15.63 -10.89
C GLN A 91 19.25 14.90 -11.65
N MET A 92 19.63 13.69 -11.23
CA MET A 92 20.60 12.84 -11.91
C MET A 92 20.11 12.41 -13.31
N VAL A 93 18.84 12.02 -13.44
CA VAL A 93 18.21 11.63 -14.71
C VAL A 93 18.07 12.81 -15.68
N VAL A 94 17.60 13.96 -15.20
CA VAL A 94 17.41 15.19 -16.00
C VAL A 94 18.76 15.75 -16.48
N SER A 95 19.76 15.74 -15.61
CA SER A 95 21.12 16.20 -15.94
C SER A 95 21.93 15.18 -16.74
N ARG A 96 21.44 13.95 -16.90
CA ARG A 96 22.16 12.80 -17.50
C ARG A 96 23.52 12.55 -16.84
N ALA A 97 23.67 12.90 -15.57
CA ALA A 97 24.88 12.66 -14.81
C ALA A 97 24.88 11.22 -14.27
N ARG A 98 26.06 10.58 -14.19
CA ARG A 98 26.24 9.27 -13.52
C ARG A 98 26.69 9.39 -12.07
N HIS A 99 27.16 10.57 -11.71
CA HIS A 99 27.73 10.90 -10.41
C HIS A 99 27.14 12.24 -9.96
N LEU A 100 26.69 12.27 -8.71
CA LEU A 100 26.16 13.45 -8.04
C LEU A 100 27.06 13.75 -6.85
N VAL A 101 27.76 14.88 -6.87
CA VAL A 101 28.64 15.28 -5.77
C VAL A 101 27.80 15.93 -4.67
N VAL A 102 27.88 15.37 -3.47
CA VAL A 102 27.14 15.86 -2.32
C VAL A 102 27.98 16.92 -1.61
N ILE A 103 27.41 18.12 -1.45
CA ILE A 103 28.03 19.26 -0.80
C ILE A 103 27.35 19.59 0.54
N ASN A 104 28.12 20.13 1.48
CA ASN A 104 27.59 20.65 2.73
C ASN A 104 27.15 22.12 2.60
N GLN A 105 26.64 22.71 3.69
CA GLN A 105 26.19 24.11 3.71
C GLN A 105 27.30 25.13 3.42
N ALA A 106 28.57 24.76 3.59
CA ALA A 106 29.73 25.58 3.23
C ALA A 106 30.20 25.36 1.78
N GLY A 107 29.48 24.57 0.97
CA GLY A 107 29.82 24.27 -0.43
C GLY A 107 30.93 23.23 -0.62
N ARG A 108 31.44 22.62 0.46
CA ARG A 108 32.53 21.63 0.39
C ARG A 108 32.00 20.25 0.03
N ALA A 109 32.77 19.51 -0.76
CA ALA A 109 32.44 18.13 -1.11
C ALA A 109 32.50 17.24 0.15
N VAL A 110 31.40 16.55 0.46
CA VAL A 110 31.28 15.65 1.62
C VAL A 110 30.93 14.22 1.25
N GLY A 111 30.42 13.98 0.05
CA GLY A 111 30.06 12.65 -0.43
C GLY A 111 29.87 12.60 -1.93
N MET A 112 29.67 11.41 -2.47
CA MET A 112 29.26 11.21 -3.86
C MET A 112 28.23 10.09 -3.96
N VAL A 113 27.25 10.28 -4.85
CA VAL A 113 26.18 9.33 -5.14
C VAL A 113 26.29 8.92 -6.60
N THR A 114 26.15 7.62 -6.87
CA THR A 114 26.20 7.02 -8.21
C THR A 114 24.92 6.23 -8.51
N GLU A 115 24.68 5.89 -9.77
CA GLU A 115 23.60 4.97 -10.19
C GLU A 115 23.58 3.66 -9.38
N THR A 116 24.75 3.11 -9.06
CA THR A 116 24.91 1.91 -8.24
C THR A 116 24.40 2.11 -6.81
N ASN A 117 24.61 3.30 -6.21
CA ASN A 117 24.07 3.61 -4.88
C ASN A 117 22.53 3.61 -4.90
N PHE A 118 21.92 4.12 -5.98
CA PHE A 118 20.46 4.07 -6.18
C PHE A 118 19.96 2.63 -6.30
N LEU A 119 20.60 1.78 -7.11
CA LEU A 119 20.24 0.36 -7.26
C LEU A 119 20.42 -0.46 -5.99
N HIS A 120 21.48 -0.22 -5.22
CA HIS A 120 21.71 -0.93 -3.97
C HIS A 120 20.69 -0.57 -2.89
N SER A 121 20.14 0.65 -2.92
CA SER A 121 19.05 1.05 -2.02
C SER A 121 17.67 0.55 -2.43
N LEU A 122 17.49 0.09 -3.68
CA LEU A 122 16.26 -0.50 -4.17
C LEU A 122 16.18 -1.99 -3.77
N GLY A 123 15.04 -2.40 -3.20
CA GLY A 123 14.76 -3.81 -2.87
C GLY A 123 14.52 -4.68 -4.11
N LEU A 124 14.72 -6.00 -4.00
CA LEU A 124 14.46 -6.96 -5.08
C LEU A 124 12.98 -6.98 -5.51
N GLU A 125 12.08 -6.60 -4.61
CA GLU A 125 10.62 -6.48 -4.80
C GLU A 125 10.20 -5.55 -5.95
N TYR A 126 11.01 -4.54 -6.29
CA TYR A 126 10.70 -3.59 -7.38
C TYR A 126 10.90 -4.20 -8.77
N PHE A 127 11.62 -5.32 -8.88
CA PHE A 127 11.92 -6.02 -10.13
C PHE A 127 11.02 -7.24 -10.38
N VAL A 128 10.17 -7.61 -9.42
CA VAL A 128 9.34 -8.83 -9.46
C VAL A 128 8.37 -8.84 -10.64
N ASP A 129 7.94 -7.67 -11.09
CA ASP A 129 6.95 -7.56 -12.16
C ASP A 129 7.53 -7.07 -13.51
N LEU A 130 8.86 -7.04 -13.70
CA LEU A 130 9.46 -6.75 -15.02
C LEU A 130 9.44 -8.04 -15.87
N SER A 131 8.84 -7.97 -17.05
CA SER A 131 8.29 -9.13 -17.76
C SER A 131 9.33 -10.11 -18.29
N THR A 132 10.46 -9.66 -18.85
CA THR A 132 11.57 -10.53 -19.32
C THR A 132 12.88 -9.76 -19.49
N ILE A 133 14.04 -10.45 -19.40
CA ILE A 133 15.38 -9.91 -19.74
C ILE A 133 15.40 -9.36 -21.18
N LYS A 134 14.63 -9.96 -22.11
CA LYS A 134 14.55 -9.60 -23.53
C LYS A 134 14.15 -8.15 -23.81
N GLU A 135 13.44 -7.50 -22.90
CA GLU A 135 13.01 -6.10 -23.04
C GLU A 135 14.07 -5.10 -22.60
N LEU A 136 15.05 -5.52 -21.78
CA LEU A 136 16.07 -4.66 -21.19
C LEU A 136 17.42 -4.73 -21.91
N VAL A 137 17.67 -5.82 -22.63
CA VAL A 137 18.94 -6.09 -23.29
C VAL A 137 19.08 -5.28 -24.59
N ALA A 138 20.21 -4.60 -24.74
CA ALA A 138 20.59 -3.96 -26.00
C ALA A 138 20.94 -5.03 -27.06
N ARG A 139 20.18 -5.08 -28.16
CA ARG A 139 20.34 -6.10 -29.22
C ARG A 139 21.54 -5.88 -30.16
N GLN A 140 22.19 -4.71 -30.10
CA GLN A 140 23.42 -4.43 -30.85
C GLN A 140 24.59 -4.39 -29.88
N VAL A 141 25.28 -5.52 -29.77
CA VAL A 141 26.49 -5.63 -28.94
C VAL A 141 27.70 -5.58 -29.86
N VAL A 142 28.56 -4.58 -29.66
CA VAL A 142 29.85 -4.49 -30.35
C VAL A 142 30.79 -5.50 -29.72
N ALA A 143 31.16 -6.56 -30.44
CA ALA A 143 32.07 -7.60 -29.97
C ALA A 143 33.36 -7.64 -30.80
N LEU A 144 34.49 -7.94 -30.16
CA LEU A 144 35.80 -8.06 -30.80
C LEU A 144 36.36 -9.48 -30.71
N LYS A 145 37.41 -9.78 -31.47
CA LYS A 145 38.11 -11.07 -31.47
C LYS A 145 39.30 -11.03 -30.50
N PRO A 146 39.72 -12.18 -29.94
CA PRO A 146 40.90 -12.25 -29.06
C PRO A 146 42.18 -11.69 -29.71
N THR A 147 42.29 -11.80 -31.03
CA THR A 147 43.43 -11.31 -31.83
C THR A 147 43.44 -9.82 -32.09
N ASP A 148 42.33 -9.12 -31.82
CA ASP A 148 42.23 -7.68 -32.05
C ASP A 148 43.03 -6.89 -31.00
N SER A 149 43.38 -5.64 -31.29
CA SER A 149 44.18 -4.82 -30.38
C SER A 149 43.36 -4.16 -29.28
N VAL A 150 44.02 -3.85 -28.16
CA VAL A 150 43.42 -3.06 -27.07
C VAL A 150 42.96 -1.69 -27.56
N HIS A 151 43.75 -1.05 -28.42
CA HIS A 151 43.39 0.23 -29.04
C HIS A 151 42.07 0.15 -29.81
N LEU A 152 41.84 -0.93 -30.58
CA LEU A 152 40.57 -1.10 -31.28
C LEU A 152 39.39 -1.19 -30.30
N ALA A 153 39.55 -1.86 -29.16
CA ALA A 153 38.53 -1.89 -28.12
C ALA A 153 38.26 -0.51 -27.51
N LEU A 154 39.30 0.27 -27.23
CA LEU A 154 39.17 1.65 -26.74
C LEU A 154 38.44 2.56 -27.74
N GLU A 155 38.74 2.41 -29.03
CA GLU A 155 38.08 3.14 -30.11
C GLU A 155 36.59 2.78 -30.19
N GLN A 156 36.25 1.48 -30.13
CA GLN A 156 34.86 1.03 -30.10
C GLN A 156 34.10 1.54 -28.87
N MET A 157 34.74 1.53 -27.70
CA MET A 157 34.18 2.09 -26.47
C MET A 157 33.87 3.58 -26.60
N HIS A 158 34.80 4.34 -27.20
CA HIS A 158 34.62 5.77 -27.42
C HIS A 158 33.53 6.07 -28.47
N GLN A 159 33.59 5.45 -29.65
CA GLN A 159 32.68 5.70 -30.77
C GLN A 159 31.22 5.35 -30.42
N HIS A 160 31.00 4.22 -29.76
CA HIS A 160 29.66 3.76 -29.40
C HIS A 160 29.22 4.21 -28.00
N SER A 161 30.05 4.95 -27.28
CA SER A 161 29.78 5.39 -25.90
C SER A 161 29.41 4.22 -24.96
N ILE A 162 30.08 3.08 -25.14
CA ILE A 162 29.86 1.86 -24.36
C ILE A 162 30.97 1.67 -23.33
N SER A 163 30.60 1.15 -22.16
CA SER A 163 31.51 1.03 -21.00
C SER A 163 32.29 -0.28 -20.94
N CYS A 164 32.04 -1.19 -21.88
CA CYS A 164 32.76 -2.46 -22.02
C CYS A 164 32.61 -3.03 -23.44
N VAL A 165 33.53 -3.89 -23.81
CA VAL A 165 33.50 -4.65 -25.06
C VAL A 165 33.68 -6.14 -24.74
N PRO A 166 32.73 -7.01 -25.08
CA PRO A 166 32.90 -8.45 -25.00
C PRO A 166 33.84 -8.94 -26.10
N ILE A 167 34.70 -9.87 -25.74
CA ILE A 167 35.55 -10.60 -26.67
C ILE A 167 34.89 -11.94 -26.95
N THR A 168 34.73 -12.26 -28.23
CA THR A 168 34.06 -13.49 -28.67
C THR A 168 34.94 -14.30 -29.61
N GLU A 169 34.87 -15.62 -29.48
CA GLU A 169 35.47 -16.57 -30.42
C GLU A 169 34.34 -17.44 -30.99
N GLN A 170 34.17 -17.43 -32.31
CA GLN A 170 33.04 -18.10 -32.99
C GLN A 170 31.66 -17.69 -32.43
N GLY A 171 31.52 -16.45 -31.95
CA GLY A 171 30.27 -15.92 -31.37
C GLY A 171 30.05 -16.27 -29.90
N LYS A 172 30.90 -17.10 -29.28
CA LYS A 172 30.84 -17.39 -27.84
C LYS A 172 31.70 -16.40 -27.05
N PRO A 173 31.21 -15.84 -25.94
CA PRO A 173 31.97 -14.91 -25.11
C PRO A 173 33.14 -15.63 -24.42
N VAL A 174 34.36 -15.17 -24.68
CA VAL A 174 35.60 -15.71 -24.10
C VAL A 174 36.30 -14.71 -23.19
N GLY A 175 36.01 -13.41 -23.31
CA GLY A 175 36.59 -12.37 -22.46
C GLY A 175 35.72 -11.12 -22.42
N ILE A 176 36.05 -10.19 -21.53
CA ILE A 176 35.50 -8.84 -21.53
C ILE A 176 36.60 -7.82 -21.21
N LEU A 177 36.56 -6.67 -21.87
CA LEU A 177 37.38 -5.50 -21.54
C LEU A 177 36.47 -4.37 -21.06
N THR A 178 36.77 -3.77 -19.92
CA THR A 178 35.97 -2.71 -19.30
C THR A 178 36.75 -1.40 -19.14
N GLU A 179 36.06 -0.27 -18.92
CA GLU A 179 36.71 1.03 -18.64
C GLU A 179 37.69 0.96 -17.46
N ARG A 180 37.41 0.11 -16.47
CA ARG A 180 38.29 -0.14 -15.32
C ARG A 180 39.57 -0.89 -15.71
N ASP A 181 39.48 -1.86 -16.62
CA ASP A 181 40.68 -2.53 -17.13
C ASP A 181 41.60 -1.53 -17.81
N VAL A 182 41.06 -0.51 -18.49
CA VAL A 182 41.85 0.55 -19.13
C VAL A 182 42.72 1.29 -18.12
N ILE A 183 42.20 1.63 -16.93
CA ILE A 183 42.98 2.29 -15.86
C ILE A 183 44.19 1.44 -15.46
N ARG A 184 43.96 0.15 -15.17
CA ARG A 184 45.02 -0.81 -14.81
C ARG A 184 46.06 -0.94 -15.93
N LEU A 185 45.60 -1.05 -17.18
CA LEU A 185 46.49 -1.21 -18.34
C LEU A 185 47.29 0.08 -18.63
N SER A 186 46.71 1.25 -18.39
CA SER A 186 47.40 2.55 -18.47
C SER A 186 48.50 2.69 -17.42
N LEU A 187 48.28 2.22 -16.18
CA LEU A 187 49.32 2.18 -15.14
C LEU A 187 50.50 1.28 -15.51
N GLN A 188 50.22 0.18 -16.22
CA GLN A 188 51.25 -0.76 -16.70
C GLN A 188 52.03 -0.25 -17.92
N ARG A 189 51.69 0.93 -18.47
CA ARG A 189 52.30 1.53 -19.66
C ARG A 189 52.36 0.57 -20.85
N LEU A 190 51.29 -0.21 -21.02
CA LEU A 190 51.15 -1.14 -22.15
C LEU A 190 50.99 -0.38 -23.48
N ASP A 191 51.58 -0.93 -24.53
CA ASP A 191 51.36 -0.45 -25.89
C ASP A 191 49.99 -0.96 -26.39
N PHE A 192 48.97 -0.11 -26.35
CA PHE A 192 47.61 -0.46 -26.72
C PHE A 192 47.46 -0.83 -28.21
N TYR A 193 48.36 -0.39 -29.09
CA TYR A 193 48.28 -0.73 -30.52
C TYR A 193 48.70 -2.16 -30.81
N HIS A 194 49.70 -2.67 -30.10
CA HIS A 194 50.32 -3.96 -30.39
C HIS A 194 49.93 -5.05 -29.41
N THR A 195 49.37 -4.66 -28.25
CA THR A 195 48.82 -5.61 -27.28
C THR A 195 47.50 -6.17 -27.79
N ARG A 196 47.40 -7.49 -27.85
CA ARG A 196 46.18 -8.22 -28.21
C ARG A 196 45.24 -8.34 -27.02
N LEU A 197 43.94 -8.34 -27.29
CA LEU A 197 42.90 -8.46 -26.26
C LEU A 197 43.02 -9.76 -25.46
N GLU A 198 43.45 -10.86 -26.09
CA GLU A 198 43.66 -12.15 -25.41
C GLU A 198 44.66 -12.10 -24.25
N ALA A 199 45.61 -11.15 -24.29
CA ALA A 199 46.63 -11.01 -23.26
C ALA A 199 46.14 -10.22 -22.03
N VAL A 200 45.04 -9.47 -22.15
CA VAL A 200 44.62 -8.48 -21.13
C VAL A 200 43.15 -8.55 -20.73
N MET A 201 42.32 -9.28 -21.48
CA MET A 201 40.91 -9.46 -21.19
C MET A 201 40.67 -10.17 -19.86
N SER A 202 39.58 -9.82 -19.18
CA SER A 202 39.17 -10.48 -17.94
C SER A 202 38.51 -11.84 -18.24
N GLN A 203 38.95 -12.89 -17.54
CA GLN A 203 38.41 -14.26 -17.60
C GLN A 203 38.35 -14.88 -16.18
N PRO A 204 37.34 -15.71 -15.86
CA PRO A 204 36.21 -16.14 -16.70
C PRO A 204 35.10 -15.08 -16.81
N VAL A 205 34.39 -15.07 -17.93
CA VAL A 205 33.29 -14.12 -18.17
C VAL A 205 32.00 -14.63 -17.54
N CYS A 206 31.33 -13.80 -16.75
CA CYS A 206 30.02 -14.15 -16.20
C CYS A 206 28.95 -13.97 -17.29
N ALA A 207 28.45 -15.10 -17.78
CA ALA A 207 27.37 -15.17 -18.78
C ALA A 207 26.15 -15.88 -18.19
N VAL A 208 24.96 -15.38 -18.50
CA VAL A 208 23.68 -15.98 -18.10
C VAL A 208 22.80 -16.22 -19.32
N SER A 209 21.93 -17.22 -19.21
CA SER A 209 20.94 -17.50 -20.24
C SER A 209 19.94 -16.35 -20.36
N GLU A 210 19.44 -16.09 -21.57
CA GLU A 210 18.31 -15.18 -21.79
C GLU A 210 17.03 -15.57 -21.04
N GLN A 211 16.95 -16.83 -20.56
CA GLN A 211 15.82 -17.35 -19.79
C GLN A 211 15.94 -17.09 -18.27
N THR A 212 17.09 -16.60 -17.78
CA THR A 212 17.28 -16.32 -16.35
C THR A 212 16.27 -15.26 -15.87
N THR A 213 15.81 -15.35 -14.62
CA THR A 213 14.85 -14.37 -14.10
C THR A 213 15.57 -13.06 -13.73
N LEU A 214 14.84 -11.94 -13.80
CA LEU A 214 15.36 -10.63 -13.41
C LEU A 214 15.84 -10.57 -11.94
N PRO A 215 15.11 -11.13 -10.96
CA PRO A 215 15.59 -11.23 -9.58
C PRO A 215 16.92 -12.00 -9.47
N ASP A 216 17.06 -13.11 -10.19
CA ASP A 216 18.29 -13.90 -10.20
C ASP A 216 19.44 -13.10 -10.82
N VAL A 217 19.19 -12.36 -11.90
CA VAL A 217 20.19 -11.47 -12.52
C VAL A 217 20.66 -10.38 -11.55
N VAL A 218 19.74 -9.72 -10.84
CA VAL A 218 20.10 -8.71 -9.83
C VAL A 218 20.90 -9.34 -8.68
N ASN A 219 20.53 -10.55 -8.26
CA ASN A 219 21.29 -11.32 -7.26
C ASN A 219 22.69 -11.67 -7.77
N ILE A 220 22.84 -12.11 -9.01
CA ILE A 220 24.15 -12.44 -9.61
C ILE A 220 25.05 -11.20 -9.67
N LEU A 221 24.53 -10.06 -10.14
CA LEU A 221 25.26 -8.78 -10.15
C LEU A 221 25.75 -8.41 -8.72
N ARG A 222 24.89 -8.55 -7.70
CA ARG A 222 25.22 -8.27 -6.30
C ARG A 222 26.23 -9.25 -5.70
N MET A 223 26.00 -10.56 -5.84
CA MET A 223 26.83 -11.60 -5.22
C MET A 223 28.22 -11.68 -5.85
N GLN A 224 28.33 -11.42 -7.15
CA GLN A 224 29.60 -11.48 -7.87
C GLN A 224 30.32 -10.12 -7.90
N HIS A 225 29.73 -9.05 -7.33
CA HIS A 225 30.27 -7.69 -7.36
C HIS A 225 30.62 -7.18 -8.77
N ILE A 226 29.82 -7.58 -9.76
CA ILE A 226 29.99 -7.19 -11.17
C ILE A 226 28.87 -6.23 -11.57
N ARG A 227 29.18 -5.24 -12.41
CA ARG A 227 28.22 -4.21 -12.85
C ARG A 227 27.56 -4.50 -14.20
N ARG A 228 28.01 -5.58 -14.86
CA ARG A 228 27.71 -5.90 -16.26
C ARG A 228 27.65 -7.42 -16.40
N LEU A 229 26.64 -7.90 -17.11
CA LEU A 229 26.39 -9.32 -17.30
C LEU A 229 26.26 -9.64 -18.79
N ILE A 230 26.94 -10.69 -19.25
CA ILE A 230 26.76 -11.15 -20.63
C ILE A 230 25.51 -12.03 -20.71
N ILE A 231 24.69 -11.80 -21.72
CA ILE A 231 23.52 -12.62 -22.02
C ILE A 231 23.83 -13.50 -23.21
N VAL A 232 23.52 -14.79 -23.07
CA VAL A 232 23.71 -15.80 -24.12
C VAL A 232 22.41 -16.53 -24.45
N ASP A 233 22.34 -17.06 -25.67
CA ASP A 233 21.27 -17.97 -26.07
C ASP A 233 21.48 -19.41 -25.55
N GLU A 234 20.56 -20.31 -25.92
CA GLU A 234 20.61 -21.74 -25.61
C GLU A 234 21.85 -22.45 -26.19
N HIS A 235 22.51 -21.86 -27.19
CA HIS A 235 23.73 -22.39 -27.81
C HIS A 235 25.01 -21.77 -27.22
N GLY A 236 24.88 -20.86 -26.24
CA GLY A 236 25.98 -20.15 -25.60
C GLY A 236 26.57 -19.01 -26.42
N LEU A 237 25.87 -18.55 -27.47
CA LEU A 237 26.29 -17.41 -28.29
C LEU A 237 25.87 -16.09 -27.65
N LEU A 238 26.69 -15.05 -27.82
CA LEU A 238 26.42 -13.71 -27.31
C LEU A 238 25.14 -13.14 -27.95
N THR A 239 24.11 -12.91 -27.14
CA THR A 239 22.86 -12.24 -27.56
C THR A 239 22.76 -10.82 -27.03
N GLY A 240 23.48 -10.50 -25.96
CA GLY A 240 23.26 -9.25 -25.24
C GLY A 240 24.26 -8.94 -24.14
N ILE A 241 24.19 -7.70 -23.67
CA ILE A 241 24.80 -7.28 -22.40
C ILE A 241 23.72 -6.57 -21.60
N LEU A 242 23.65 -6.88 -20.31
CA LEU A 242 22.83 -6.16 -19.37
C LEU A 242 23.73 -5.37 -18.41
N THR A 243 23.48 -4.06 -18.30
CA THR A 243 24.15 -3.19 -17.32
C THR A 243 23.21 -2.77 -16.21
N GLU A 244 23.79 -2.37 -15.07
CA GLU A 244 23.05 -1.71 -13.97
C GLU A 244 22.17 -0.54 -14.47
N THR A 245 22.67 0.26 -15.41
CA THR A 245 21.91 1.38 -15.99
C THR A 245 20.66 0.91 -16.77
N ASP A 246 20.72 -0.26 -17.41
CA ASP A 246 19.58 -0.80 -18.18
C ASP A 246 18.47 -1.29 -17.26
N LEU A 247 18.82 -1.85 -16.10
CA LEU A 247 17.88 -2.22 -15.04
C LEU A 247 17.11 -1.00 -14.50
N LEU A 248 17.81 0.13 -14.28
CA LEU A 248 17.18 1.39 -13.84
C LEU A 248 16.21 1.95 -14.88
N LYS A 249 16.59 1.94 -16.17
CA LYS A 249 15.71 2.38 -17.28
C LYS A 249 14.46 1.51 -17.41
N GLY A 250 14.61 0.20 -17.20
CA GLY A 250 13.52 -0.76 -17.20
C GLY A 250 12.42 -0.43 -16.19
N LEU A 251 12.81 -0.17 -14.94
CA LEU A 251 11.89 0.24 -13.89
C LEU A 251 11.14 1.54 -14.26
N GLN A 252 11.86 2.53 -14.79
CA GLN A 252 11.29 3.83 -15.14
C GLN A 252 10.16 3.71 -16.18
N SER A 253 10.33 2.90 -17.23
CA SER A 253 9.33 2.76 -18.29
C SER A 253 8.01 2.13 -17.81
N LYS A 254 8.05 1.32 -16.75
CA LYS A 254 6.88 0.59 -16.26
C LYS A 254 5.96 1.45 -15.39
N TYR A 255 6.52 2.21 -14.45
CA TYR A 255 5.74 3.06 -13.55
C TYR A 255 4.95 4.14 -14.32
N SER A 256 5.44 4.58 -15.48
CA SER A 256 4.74 5.54 -16.35
C SER A 256 3.51 4.97 -17.09
N ARG A 257 3.27 3.65 -17.07
CA ARG A 257 2.11 3.01 -17.72
C ARG A 257 0.96 2.79 -16.74
N LEU A 258 1.24 2.26 -15.55
CA LEU A 258 0.25 1.95 -14.50
C LEU A 258 -0.49 3.21 -14.00
N LEU A 259 0.20 4.34 -13.92
CA LEU A 259 -0.39 5.64 -13.54
C LEU A 259 -1.48 6.13 -14.50
N ARG A 260 -1.49 5.67 -15.76
CA ARG A 260 -2.49 6.09 -16.76
C ARG A 260 -3.81 5.33 -16.65
N GLU A 261 -3.83 4.11 -16.14
CA GLU A 261 -5.05 3.27 -16.09
C GLU A 261 -5.94 3.61 -14.89
N ILE A 262 -5.36 3.91 -13.72
CA ILE A 262 -6.08 4.18 -12.47
C ILE A 262 -6.94 5.47 -12.55
N ILE A 263 -6.51 6.45 -13.34
CA ILE A 263 -7.20 7.74 -13.49
C ILE A 263 -8.55 7.57 -14.20
N HIS A 264 -8.72 6.55 -15.04
CA HIS A 264 -9.91 6.41 -15.89
C HIS A 264 -11.14 5.80 -15.18
N GLU A 265 -10.96 5.07 -14.07
CA GLU A 265 -12.05 4.31 -13.44
C GLU A 265 -12.84 5.11 -12.39
N GLN A 266 -12.21 6.09 -11.74
CA GLN A 266 -12.83 6.89 -10.67
C GLN A 266 -13.91 7.88 -11.14
N GLU A 267 -13.88 8.33 -12.40
CA GLU A 267 -14.81 9.34 -12.90
C GLU A 267 -16.24 8.81 -13.13
N ARG A 268 -16.41 7.49 -13.19
CA ARG A 268 -17.69 6.86 -13.58
C ARG A 268 -18.69 6.76 -12.42
N GLN A 269 -18.25 6.51 -11.19
CA GLN A 269 -19.14 6.28 -10.03
C GLN A 269 -19.80 7.56 -9.47
N LEU A 270 -19.18 8.73 -9.63
CA LEU A 270 -19.63 9.97 -9.00
C LEU A 270 -20.88 10.62 -9.65
N ARG A 271 -21.27 10.20 -10.86
CA ARG A 271 -22.37 10.84 -11.63
C ARG A 271 -23.76 10.31 -11.28
N GLU A 272 -23.89 9.08 -10.78
CA GLU A 272 -25.21 8.45 -10.59
C GLU A 272 -25.91 8.92 -9.30
N THR A 273 -25.15 9.16 -8.22
CA THR A 273 -25.69 9.52 -6.90
C THR A 273 -26.27 10.94 -6.82
N ARG A 274 -25.80 11.86 -7.68
CA ARG A 274 -26.16 13.30 -7.60
C ARG A 274 -27.53 13.63 -8.20
N LYS A 275 -28.11 12.74 -9.02
CA LYS A 275 -29.37 12.99 -9.75
C LYS A 275 -30.62 12.72 -8.90
N ALA A 276 -30.57 11.75 -7.97
CA ALA A 276 -31.73 11.35 -7.17
C ALA A 276 -32.15 12.37 -6.09
N LEU A 277 -31.21 13.20 -5.60
CA LEU A 277 -31.45 14.16 -4.51
C LEU A 277 -32.04 15.50 -4.97
N SER A 278 -31.98 15.84 -6.27
CA SER A 278 -32.36 17.17 -6.77
C SER A 278 -33.87 17.32 -7.05
N ASP A 279 -34.58 16.24 -7.38
CA ASP A 279 -35.98 16.32 -7.85
C ASP A 279 -36.99 16.47 -6.70
N GLN A 280 -36.66 16.00 -5.49
CA GLN A 280 -37.54 16.07 -4.32
C GLN A 280 -37.59 17.47 -3.67
N ALA A 281 -36.53 18.28 -3.82
CA ALA A 281 -36.43 19.61 -3.22
C ALA A 281 -37.22 20.69 -3.97
N ILE A 282 -37.39 20.56 -5.29
CA ILE A 282 -38.01 21.58 -6.15
C ILE A 282 -39.54 21.63 -5.97
N LEU A 283 -40.19 20.47 -5.83
CA LEU A 283 -41.66 20.39 -5.69
C LEU A 283 -42.15 21.00 -4.36
N HIS A 284 -41.37 20.87 -3.28
CA HIS A 284 -41.68 21.46 -1.98
C HIS A 284 -41.60 22.99 -2.01
N CYS A 285 -40.64 23.56 -2.74
CA CYS A 285 -40.40 25.01 -2.79
C CYS A 285 -41.48 25.77 -3.58
N LEU A 286 -42.03 25.16 -4.64
CA LEU A 286 -43.09 25.75 -5.47
C LEU A 286 -44.43 25.87 -4.72
N LEU A 287 -44.77 24.90 -3.86
CA LEU A 287 -46.02 24.91 -3.12
C LEU A 287 -45.99 25.89 -1.92
N GLU A 288 -44.81 26.14 -1.35
CA GLU A 288 -44.64 27.08 -0.23
C GLU A 288 -44.62 28.56 -0.64
N SER A 289 -44.22 28.87 -1.88
CA SER A 289 -43.95 30.24 -2.35
C SER A 289 -45.14 30.95 -3.00
N ALA A 290 -46.34 30.37 -3.03
CA ALA A 290 -47.53 30.98 -3.62
C ALA A 290 -47.98 32.24 -2.82
N PRO A 291 -47.80 33.47 -3.36
CA PRO A 291 -47.72 34.68 -2.54
C PRO A 291 -49.09 35.26 -2.15
N ASP A 292 -50.15 34.95 -2.89
CA ASP A 292 -51.51 35.47 -2.63
C ASP A 292 -52.56 34.35 -2.63
N THR A 293 -52.13 33.08 -2.56
CA THR A 293 -53.03 31.92 -2.60
C THR A 293 -52.69 30.93 -1.50
N GLY A 294 -53.61 30.74 -0.56
CA GLY A 294 -53.46 29.71 0.47
C GLY A 294 -53.78 28.34 -0.10
N ILE A 295 -52.85 27.38 0.00
CA ILE A 295 -52.98 26.01 -0.54
C ILE A 295 -52.98 24.99 0.60
N ALA A 296 -53.93 24.05 0.55
CA ALA A 296 -54.01 22.90 1.44
C ALA A 296 -54.27 21.61 0.65
N ALA A 297 -53.66 20.48 1.02
CA ALA A 297 -53.94 19.17 0.46
C ALA A 297 -54.33 18.15 1.53
N THR A 298 -55.26 17.26 1.20
CA THR A 298 -55.84 16.28 2.13
C THR A 298 -55.89 14.87 1.55
N ASP A 299 -56.00 13.86 2.42
CA ASP A 299 -56.35 12.49 2.04
C ASP A 299 -57.86 12.35 1.71
N LEU A 300 -58.28 11.14 1.32
CA LEU A 300 -59.69 10.83 1.01
C LEU A 300 -60.64 10.95 2.21
N GLN A 301 -60.11 10.90 3.44
CA GLN A 301 -60.85 11.09 4.70
C GLN A 301 -60.77 12.55 5.19
N LEU A 302 -60.28 13.47 4.36
CA LEU A 302 -60.12 14.89 4.65
C LEU A 302 -59.16 15.19 5.80
N ARG A 303 -58.14 14.35 6.01
CA ARG A 303 -56.99 14.69 6.87
C ARG A 303 -55.99 15.53 6.09
N ILE A 304 -55.52 16.61 6.70
CA ILE A 304 -54.63 17.58 6.07
C ILE A 304 -53.22 17.00 6.03
N LEU A 305 -52.72 16.76 4.83
CA LEU A 305 -51.38 16.22 4.58
C LEU A 305 -50.35 17.32 4.28
N TYR A 306 -50.83 18.43 3.73
CA TYR A 306 -49.99 19.57 3.37
C TYR A 306 -50.75 20.87 3.55
N PHE A 307 -50.08 21.89 4.08
CA PHE A 307 -50.69 23.19 4.38
C PHE A 307 -49.64 24.28 4.26
N ASN A 308 -49.76 25.12 3.23
CA ASN A 308 -48.71 26.08 2.94
C ASN A 308 -48.78 27.32 3.87
N PRO A 309 -47.68 28.09 3.99
CA PRO A 309 -47.63 29.24 4.90
C PRO A 309 -48.68 30.32 4.62
N MET A 310 -49.10 30.47 3.37
CA MET A 310 -50.17 31.42 3.00
C MET A 310 -51.54 30.95 3.49
N ALA A 311 -51.85 29.65 3.43
CA ALA A 311 -53.06 29.09 4.03
C ALA A 311 -53.06 29.27 5.57
N ALA A 312 -51.91 29.06 6.21
CA ALA A 312 -51.72 29.36 7.64
C ALA A 312 -52.04 30.82 7.97
N ARG A 313 -51.64 31.78 7.13
CA ARG A 313 -51.99 33.20 7.30
C ARG A 313 -53.46 33.49 7.05
N ILE A 314 -54.03 33.00 5.95
CA ILE A 314 -55.41 33.29 5.55
C ILE A 314 -56.40 32.74 6.59
N TYR A 315 -56.15 31.54 7.10
CA TYR A 315 -57.04 30.87 8.06
C TYR A 315 -56.63 31.05 9.53
N GLY A 316 -55.42 31.56 9.79
CA GLY A 316 -54.95 31.92 11.14
C GLY A 316 -54.50 30.74 12.01
N TYR A 317 -54.10 29.61 11.41
CA TYR A 317 -53.59 28.43 12.11
C TYR A 317 -52.10 28.22 11.82
N LYS A 318 -51.33 27.72 12.79
CA LYS A 318 -49.95 27.30 12.54
C LYS A 318 -49.92 25.94 11.87
N VAL A 319 -49.05 25.77 10.87
CA VAL A 319 -48.96 24.55 10.03
C VAL A 319 -48.83 23.27 10.88
N GLU A 320 -47.95 23.29 11.88
CA GLU A 320 -47.67 22.17 12.80
C GLU A 320 -48.89 21.69 13.60
N ASP A 321 -49.86 22.57 13.87
CA ASP A 321 -51.07 22.23 14.62
C ASP A 321 -52.18 21.61 13.75
N VAL A 322 -52.06 21.71 12.42
CA VAL A 322 -53.09 21.32 11.45
C VAL A 322 -52.77 20.03 10.69
N ILE A 323 -51.48 19.76 10.44
CA ILE A 323 -51.03 18.56 9.71
C ILE A 323 -51.41 17.28 10.48
N GLY A 324 -51.99 16.32 9.76
CA GLY A 324 -52.46 15.04 10.29
C GLY A 324 -53.88 15.05 10.90
N ARG A 325 -54.48 16.23 11.11
CA ARG A 325 -55.84 16.37 11.66
C ARG A 325 -56.89 16.50 10.57
N THR A 326 -58.16 16.22 10.90
CA THR A 326 -59.25 16.33 9.93
C THR A 326 -59.72 17.78 9.78
N VAL A 327 -60.07 18.19 8.56
CA VAL A 327 -60.54 19.57 8.24
C VAL A 327 -61.74 19.99 9.11
N HIS A 328 -62.55 19.02 9.59
CA HIS A 328 -63.71 19.23 10.44
C HIS A 328 -63.39 19.67 11.88
N GLU A 329 -62.13 19.60 12.33
CA GLU A 329 -61.76 19.95 13.71
C GLU A 329 -61.47 21.45 13.90
N PHE A 330 -61.48 22.27 12.83
CA PHE A 330 -61.01 23.67 12.87
C PHE A 330 -62.12 24.71 12.73
N HIS A 331 -62.38 25.48 13.80
CA HIS A 331 -63.51 26.41 13.97
C HIS A 331 -63.65 27.52 12.89
N VAL A 332 -62.57 28.01 12.27
CA VAL A 332 -62.66 29.04 11.20
C VAL A 332 -63.17 28.45 9.88
N LEU A 333 -62.95 27.16 9.64
CA LEU A 333 -63.56 26.42 8.53
C LEU A 333 -65.06 26.12 8.79
N HIS A 334 -65.55 26.24 10.04
CA HIS A 334 -66.97 26.02 10.40
C HIS A 334 -67.91 27.19 10.05
N GLN A 335 -67.39 28.33 9.59
CA GLN A 335 -68.25 29.38 9.03
C GLN A 335 -68.82 29.01 7.65
N ILE A 336 -68.39 27.87 7.11
CA ILE A 336 -68.98 27.21 5.95
C ILE A 336 -69.93 26.13 6.49
N PRO A 337 -71.25 26.18 6.23
CA PRO A 337 -72.20 25.17 6.69
C PRO A 337 -71.75 23.76 6.27
N ALA A 338 -71.86 22.74 7.14
CA ALA A 338 -71.40 21.37 6.86
C ALA A 338 -71.99 20.80 5.54
N GLU A 339 -73.25 21.12 5.24
CA GLU A 339 -73.92 20.81 3.97
C GLU A 339 -73.20 21.37 2.72
N ARG A 340 -72.52 22.52 2.83
CA ARG A 340 -71.76 23.09 1.71
C ARG A 340 -70.45 22.36 1.46
N LEU A 341 -69.83 21.79 2.51
CA LEU A 341 -68.57 21.06 2.37
C LEU A 341 -68.81 19.67 1.76
N GLU A 342 -69.85 18.97 2.22
CA GLU A 342 -70.26 17.69 1.61
C GLU A 342 -70.73 17.87 0.16
N ASN A 343 -71.48 18.94 -0.13
CA ASN A 343 -71.84 19.28 -1.51
C ASN A 343 -70.62 19.64 -2.37
N ALA A 344 -69.61 20.33 -1.82
CA ALA A 344 -68.38 20.64 -2.54
C ALA A 344 -67.58 19.35 -2.87
N VAL A 345 -67.45 18.42 -1.94
CA VAL A 345 -66.77 17.12 -2.18
C VAL A 345 -67.52 16.30 -3.22
N ARG A 346 -68.87 16.26 -3.16
CA ARG A 346 -69.70 15.59 -4.18
C ARG A 346 -69.50 16.21 -5.57
N LEU A 347 -69.59 17.54 -5.68
CA LEU A 347 -69.44 18.28 -6.94
C LEU A 347 -68.02 18.17 -7.52
N VAL A 348 -66.98 18.09 -6.69
CA VAL A 348 -65.60 17.87 -7.13
C VAL A 348 -65.41 16.45 -7.67
N ARG A 349 -66.06 15.43 -7.09
CA ARG A 349 -66.05 14.07 -7.65
C ARG A 349 -66.76 13.98 -9.00
N GLU A 350 -67.84 14.73 -9.20
CA GLU A 350 -68.61 14.75 -10.45
C GLU A 350 -68.01 15.65 -11.55
N LYS A 351 -67.52 16.86 -11.19
CA LYS A 351 -67.11 17.92 -12.14
C LYS A 351 -65.63 18.28 -12.09
N GLY A 352 -64.86 17.69 -11.18
CA GLY A 352 -63.42 17.91 -11.04
C GLY A 352 -63.00 19.11 -10.16
N PHE A 353 -63.83 20.15 -10.02
CA PHE A 353 -63.56 21.31 -9.13
C PHE A 353 -64.81 22.09 -8.69
N TYR A 354 -64.67 22.99 -7.69
CA TYR A 354 -65.74 23.88 -7.16
C TYR A 354 -65.19 25.25 -6.66
N GLN A 355 -65.91 26.38 -6.85
CA GLN A 355 -65.44 27.75 -6.52
C GLN A 355 -66.52 28.68 -5.89
N TYR A 356 -66.15 29.57 -4.96
CA TYR A 356 -67.05 30.50 -4.24
C TYR A 356 -66.33 31.71 -3.58
N ASN A 357 -67.03 32.79 -3.21
CA ASN A 357 -66.47 34.00 -2.59
C ASN A 357 -66.87 34.19 -1.12
N ILE A 358 -66.00 34.81 -0.33
CA ILE A 358 -66.23 35.14 1.09
C ILE A 358 -65.73 36.56 1.41
N GLN A 359 -66.36 37.22 2.39
CA GLN A 359 -65.92 38.52 2.88
C GLN A 359 -65.64 38.41 4.37
N ARG A 360 -64.51 38.95 4.80
CA ARG A 360 -64.07 38.86 6.19
C ARG A 360 -63.82 40.25 6.74
N GLN A 361 -64.45 40.53 7.88
CA GLN A 361 -64.10 41.65 8.73
C GLN A 361 -62.92 41.22 9.58
N GLU A 362 -61.78 41.84 9.38
CA GLU A 362 -60.57 41.50 10.11
C GLU A 362 -59.97 42.78 10.65
N GLN A 363 -59.96 42.88 11.98
CA GLN A 363 -59.47 44.05 12.72
C GLN A 363 -59.99 45.40 12.16
N GLY A 364 -61.29 45.47 11.83
CA GLY A 364 -61.96 46.69 11.36
C GLY A 364 -61.83 46.99 9.86
N ARG A 365 -61.15 46.15 9.07
CA ARG A 365 -61.03 46.30 7.61
C ARG A 365 -61.74 45.15 6.90
N THR A 366 -62.58 45.47 5.90
CA THR A 366 -63.22 44.47 5.06
C THR A 366 -62.23 43.95 4.04
N ARG A 367 -61.96 42.65 4.08
CA ARG A 367 -61.20 41.93 3.06
C ARG A 367 -62.11 40.99 2.27
N HIS A 368 -61.82 40.84 0.99
CA HIS A 368 -62.63 40.09 0.04
C HIS A 368 -61.82 38.93 -0.53
N PHE A 369 -62.30 37.69 -0.38
CA PHE A 369 -61.57 36.50 -0.81
C PHE A 369 -62.40 35.61 -1.75
N GLU A 370 -61.70 34.87 -2.61
CA GLU A 370 -62.22 33.94 -3.62
C GLU A 370 -61.57 32.55 -3.43
N MET A 371 -62.37 31.47 -3.39
CA MET A 371 -62.00 30.13 -2.93
C MET A 371 -62.25 29.04 -3.99
N ARG A 372 -61.37 28.05 -4.14
CA ARG A 372 -61.47 26.93 -5.11
C ARG A 372 -60.99 25.57 -4.54
N VAL A 373 -61.66 24.46 -4.88
CA VAL A 373 -61.34 23.08 -4.44
C VAL A 373 -61.29 22.11 -5.62
N SER A 374 -60.31 21.19 -5.66
CA SER A 374 -60.07 20.20 -6.76
C SER A 374 -59.60 18.82 -6.24
N ALA A 375 -59.71 17.74 -7.04
CA ALA A 375 -59.29 16.37 -6.65
C ALA A 375 -57.85 16.02 -7.06
N ILE A 376 -57.13 15.26 -6.22
CA ILE A 376 -55.78 14.72 -6.45
C ILE A 376 -55.89 13.24 -6.86
N ARG A 377 -55.19 12.81 -7.93
CA ARG A 377 -55.27 11.45 -8.48
C ARG A 377 -53.88 10.82 -8.64
N ASN A 378 -53.79 9.49 -8.50
CA ASN A 378 -52.56 8.73 -8.79
C ASN A 378 -52.37 8.50 -10.30
N ALA A 379 -51.23 7.93 -10.70
CA ALA A 379 -50.91 7.62 -12.11
C ALA A 379 -51.89 6.63 -12.77
N GLY A 380 -52.64 5.86 -11.98
CA GLY A 380 -53.73 4.99 -12.44
C GLY A 380 -55.09 5.68 -12.59
N GLY A 381 -55.20 6.98 -12.29
CA GLY A 381 -56.42 7.78 -12.42
C GLY A 381 -57.36 7.77 -11.21
N GLU A 382 -57.04 7.00 -10.17
CA GLU A 382 -57.84 6.93 -8.94
C GLU A 382 -57.59 8.16 -8.05
N THR A 383 -58.67 8.71 -7.49
CA THR A 383 -58.56 9.83 -6.55
C THR A 383 -57.93 9.37 -5.25
N THR A 384 -56.86 10.04 -4.83
CA THR A 384 -56.12 9.76 -3.59
C THR A 384 -56.26 10.87 -2.54
N GLY A 385 -56.82 12.03 -2.91
CA GLY A 385 -56.97 13.17 -2.01
C GLY A 385 -57.64 14.39 -2.64
N TYR A 386 -57.64 15.54 -1.94
CA TYR A 386 -58.19 16.81 -2.44
C TYR A 386 -57.26 18.00 -2.17
N MET A 387 -57.33 19.04 -3.02
CA MET A 387 -56.55 20.27 -2.91
C MET A 387 -57.45 21.51 -2.86
N LEU A 388 -57.21 22.41 -1.91
CA LEU A 388 -57.96 23.65 -1.68
C LEU A 388 -57.07 24.87 -1.88
N MET A 389 -57.61 25.93 -2.50
CA MET A 389 -56.93 27.19 -2.84
C MET A 389 -57.81 28.42 -2.52
N GLY A 390 -57.23 29.56 -2.10
CA GLY A 390 -58.00 30.81 -1.93
C GLY A 390 -57.19 32.11 -1.99
N GLN A 391 -57.75 33.18 -2.58
CA GLN A 391 -57.07 34.43 -3.00
C GLN A 391 -57.82 35.73 -2.60
N ASP A 392 -57.11 36.82 -2.25
CA ASP A 392 -57.65 38.15 -1.83
C ASP A 392 -57.78 39.14 -3.02
N VAL A 393 -58.92 39.80 -3.19
CA VAL A 393 -59.26 40.66 -4.36
C VAL A 393 -59.61 42.12 -4.00
N THR A 394 -59.21 42.59 -2.81
CA THR A 394 -59.60 43.90 -2.24
C THR A 394 -59.16 45.12 -3.06
N ARG A 395 -57.96 45.09 -3.68
CA ARG A 395 -57.35 46.22 -4.41
C ARG A 395 -58.15 46.76 -5.59
N ARG A 396 -58.90 45.89 -6.28
CA ARG A 396 -59.65 46.28 -7.49
C ARG A 396 -60.81 47.25 -7.19
N LYS A 397 -61.36 47.19 -5.98
CA LYS A 397 -62.46 48.07 -5.51
C LYS A 397 -61.99 49.46 -5.06
N GLU A 398 -60.69 49.65 -4.80
CA GLU A 398 -60.11 50.90 -4.28
C GLU A 398 -59.85 51.95 -5.39
N ALA A 399 -59.98 51.58 -6.67
CA ALA A 399 -59.67 52.46 -7.81
C ALA A 399 -60.72 53.56 -8.08
N GLU A 400 -61.98 53.36 -7.72
CA GLU A 400 -63.04 54.39 -7.88
C GLU A 400 -62.86 55.59 -6.93
N PHE A 401 -62.14 55.43 -5.81
CA PHE A 401 -61.77 56.51 -4.88
C PHE A 401 -60.66 57.46 -5.42
N ALA A 402 -60.15 57.22 -6.63
CA ALA A 402 -58.92 57.85 -7.13
C ALA A 402 -59.06 59.27 -7.68
N LEU A 403 -60.28 59.77 -7.93
CA LEU A 403 -60.48 61.05 -8.63
C LEU A 403 -60.47 62.28 -7.68
N GLN A 404 -61.13 62.22 -6.52
CA GLN A 404 -60.97 63.23 -5.45
C GLN A 404 -59.52 63.32 -4.95
N ARG A 405 -58.78 62.22 -5.13
CA ARG A 405 -57.35 62.11 -4.85
C ARG A 405 -56.46 62.92 -5.81
N SER A 406 -57.01 63.63 -6.81
CA SER A 406 -56.26 64.37 -7.85
C SER A 406 -55.92 65.83 -7.50
N GLU A 407 -56.79 66.57 -6.80
CA GLU A 407 -56.50 67.96 -6.39
C GLU A 407 -55.66 68.01 -5.12
N GLU A 408 -55.98 67.14 -4.17
CA GLU A 408 -55.06 66.83 -3.07
C GLU A 408 -53.72 66.29 -3.60
N ARG A 409 -53.73 65.66 -4.80
CA ARG A 409 -52.52 65.24 -5.50
C ARG A 409 -51.64 66.40 -5.88
N LEU A 410 -52.13 67.56 -6.31
CA LEU A 410 -51.23 68.64 -6.78
C LEU A 410 -50.46 69.28 -5.62
N ARG A 411 -51.15 69.58 -4.51
CA ARG A 411 -50.53 70.07 -3.28
C ARG A 411 -49.61 69.02 -2.65
N LYS A 412 -50.06 67.77 -2.58
CA LYS A 412 -49.19 66.65 -2.20
C LYS A 412 -48.09 66.41 -3.23
N SER A 413 -48.25 66.77 -4.50
CA SER A 413 -47.26 66.54 -5.57
C SER A 413 -46.10 67.51 -5.43
N GLN A 414 -46.33 68.78 -5.09
CA GLN A 414 -45.24 69.70 -4.75
C GLN A 414 -44.53 69.25 -3.46
N GLN A 415 -45.30 68.79 -2.46
CA GLN A 415 -44.75 68.24 -1.21
C GLN A 415 -43.98 66.92 -1.40
N PHE A 416 -44.44 66.01 -2.28
CA PHE A 416 -43.79 64.75 -2.63
C PHE A 416 -42.60 64.96 -3.56
N ALA A 417 -42.70 65.90 -4.50
CA ALA A 417 -41.58 66.29 -5.37
C ALA A 417 -40.51 67.08 -4.61
N ARG A 418 -40.76 67.44 -3.34
CA ARG A 418 -39.91 68.30 -2.50
C ARG A 418 -39.43 69.55 -3.23
N ALA A 419 -40.34 70.17 -3.97
CA ALA A 419 -40.07 71.31 -4.82
C ALA A 419 -40.83 72.54 -4.32
N GLY A 420 -40.10 73.63 -4.11
CA GLY A 420 -40.61 74.95 -3.78
C GLY A 420 -40.44 75.91 -4.94
N SER A 421 -41.16 77.04 -4.92
CA SER A 421 -40.92 78.13 -5.86
C SER A 421 -40.47 79.37 -5.13
N TRP A 422 -39.61 80.16 -5.77
CA TRP A 422 -39.06 81.39 -5.23
C TRP A 422 -39.14 82.50 -6.26
N GLU A 423 -39.15 83.74 -5.78
CA GLU A 423 -39.23 84.95 -6.59
C GLU A 423 -38.38 86.04 -5.95
N TRP A 424 -37.44 86.61 -6.69
CA TRP A 424 -36.47 87.57 -6.20
C TRP A 424 -36.63 88.91 -6.90
N GLN A 425 -37.03 89.92 -6.13
CA GLN A 425 -37.13 91.28 -6.62
C GLN A 425 -35.77 91.97 -6.56
N ILE A 426 -35.13 92.14 -7.71
CA ILE A 426 -33.73 92.57 -7.83
C ILE A 426 -33.54 94.01 -7.33
N SER A 427 -34.49 94.90 -7.60
CA SER A 427 -34.40 96.33 -7.23
C SER A 427 -34.46 96.59 -5.72
N THR A 428 -35.11 95.71 -4.95
CA THR A 428 -35.33 95.85 -3.50
C THR A 428 -34.59 94.80 -2.67
N ASP A 429 -33.91 93.87 -3.34
CA ASP A 429 -33.27 92.68 -2.76
C ASP A 429 -34.20 91.82 -1.87
N GLU A 430 -35.49 91.78 -2.19
CA GLU A 430 -36.47 90.97 -1.47
C GLU A 430 -36.65 89.61 -2.15
N LEU A 431 -36.29 88.52 -1.47
CA LEU A 431 -36.49 87.14 -1.94
C LEU A 431 -37.71 86.52 -1.25
N TYR A 432 -38.70 86.19 -2.06
CA TYR A 432 -39.95 85.54 -1.67
C TYR A 432 -39.87 84.04 -1.89
N TRP A 433 -40.30 83.29 -0.90
CA TRP A 433 -40.35 81.83 -0.92
C TRP A 433 -41.80 81.38 -0.82
N SER A 434 -42.23 80.46 -1.67
CA SER A 434 -43.60 79.93 -1.67
C SER A 434 -43.68 78.52 -1.07
N GLY A 435 -44.84 78.18 -0.50
CA GLY A 435 -45.16 76.82 -0.09
C GLY A 435 -44.15 76.20 0.88
N CYS A 436 -43.46 75.15 0.46
CA CYS A 436 -42.48 74.41 1.27
C CYS A 436 -41.02 74.87 1.10
N THR A 437 -40.77 75.93 0.34
CA THR A 437 -39.40 76.43 0.07
C THR A 437 -38.58 76.69 1.34
N PRO A 438 -39.10 77.34 2.41
CA PRO A 438 -38.32 77.54 3.63
C PRO A 438 -37.82 76.25 4.27
N VAL A 439 -38.60 75.16 4.17
CA VAL A 439 -38.26 73.84 4.72
C VAL A 439 -37.07 73.22 3.98
N LEU A 440 -36.93 73.48 2.68
CA LEU A 440 -35.81 72.95 1.88
C LEU A 440 -34.46 73.54 2.30
N PHE A 441 -34.48 74.70 2.95
CA PHE A 441 -33.30 75.37 3.52
C PHE A 441 -33.20 75.19 5.05
N GLY A 442 -34.05 74.34 5.66
CA GLY A 442 -34.04 74.03 7.10
C GLY A 442 -34.71 75.09 8.00
N TYR A 443 -35.55 75.96 7.43
CA TYR A 443 -36.29 77.01 8.16
C TYR A 443 -37.78 76.66 8.33
N GLU A 444 -38.44 77.30 9.30
CA GLU A 444 -39.88 77.17 9.52
C GLU A 444 -40.72 77.86 8.43
N VAL A 445 -41.91 77.32 8.16
CA VAL A 445 -42.79 77.71 7.04
C VAL A 445 -43.25 79.18 7.09
N ASP A 446 -43.25 79.82 8.26
CA ASP A 446 -43.70 81.21 8.42
C ASP A 446 -42.68 82.25 7.92
N LYS A 447 -41.43 81.86 7.62
CA LYS A 447 -40.41 82.74 7.03
C LYS A 447 -40.53 82.78 5.50
N MET A 448 -41.46 83.58 5.00
CA MET A 448 -41.74 83.72 3.56
C MET A 448 -40.90 84.79 2.83
N LYS A 449 -40.15 85.63 3.57
CA LYS A 449 -39.26 86.65 3.00
C LYS A 449 -37.85 86.55 3.57
N THR A 450 -36.84 86.64 2.71
CA THR A 450 -35.41 86.62 3.05
C THR A 450 -34.62 87.56 2.11
N THR A 451 -33.31 87.71 2.30
CA THR A 451 -32.43 88.49 1.42
C THR A 451 -31.44 87.59 0.67
N ARG A 452 -30.84 88.09 -0.42
CA ARG A 452 -29.84 87.34 -1.19
C ARG A 452 -28.62 86.95 -0.35
N GLU A 453 -28.19 87.82 0.56
CA GLU A 453 -27.06 87.55 1.47
C GLU A 453 -27.36 86.37 2.41
N GLN A 454 -28.58 86.30 2.95
CA GLN A 454 -29.00 85.19 3.82
C GLN A 454 -29.11 83.87 3.06
N PHE A 455 -29.61 83.91 1.83
CA PHE A 455 -29.57 82.76 0.92
C PHE A 455 -28.14 82.24 0.70
N LEU A 456 -27.19 83.09 0.30
CA LEU A 456 -25.80 82.70 0.07
C LEU A 456 -25.11 82.13 1.32
N HIS A 457 -25.49 82.60 2.52
CA HIS A 457 -24.98 82.05 3.77
C HIS A 457 -25.46 80.61 4.04
N SER A 458 -26.64 80.22 3.54
CA SER A 458 -27.15 78.85 3.65
C SER A 458 -26.47 77.86 2.70
N VAL A 459 -25.82 78.35 1.64
CA VAL A 459 -25.05 77.52 0.70
C VAL A 459 -23.73 77.06 1.33
N HIS A 460 -23.33 75.80 1.06
CA HIS A 460 -22.09 75.22 1.54
C HIS A 460 -20.87 76.03 1.08
N ARG A 461 -19.86 76.19 1.96
CA ARG A 461 -18.71 77.07 1.75
C ARG A 461 -18.04 76.89 0.38
N ASP A 462 -17.83 75.62 -0.04
CA ASP A 462 -17.17 75.28 -1.30
C ASP A 462 -18.01 75.64 -2.54
N ASP A 463 -19.33 75.75 -2.41
CA ASP A 463 -20.26 75.97 -3.52
C ASP A 463 -20.65 77.45 -3.68
N ARG A 464 -20.47 78.28 -2.64
CA ARG A 464 -20.90 79.70 -2.60
C ARG A 464 -20.38 80.54 -3.76
N GLN A 465 -19.09 80.40 -4.09
CA GLN A 465 -18.47 81.17 -5.18
C GLN A 465 -19.15 80.84 -6.51
N ARG A 466 -19.30 79.54 -6.80
CA ARG A 466 -19.93 79.04 -8.03
C ARG A 466 -21.39 79.46 -8.14
N VAL A 467 -22.16 79.38 -7.06
CA VAL A 467 -23.57 79.83 -7.04
C VAL A 467 -23.66 81.33 -7.29
N ASN A 468 -22.82 82.14 -6.65
CA ASN A 468 -22.83 83.58 -6.87
C ASN A 468 -22.44 83.96 -8.30
N GLU A 469 -21.44 83.30 -8.88
CA GLU A 469 -21.02 83.50 -10.28
C GLU A 469 -22.15 83.12 -11.26
N ALA A 470 -22.89 82.04 -11.01
CA ALA A 470 -24.02 81.61 -11.83
C ALA A 470 -25.16 82.66 -11.83
N VAL A 471 -25.51 83.21 -10.66
CA VAL A 471 -26.49 84.29 -10.55
C VAL A 471 -26.01 85.54 -11.31
N CYS A 472 -24.75 85.97 -11.11
CA CYS A 472 -24.22 87.14 -11.80
C CYS A 472 -24.18 86.96 -13.33
N SER A 473 -23.78 85.78 -13.82
CA SER A 473 -23.80 85.45 -15.26
C SER A 473 -25.21 85.49 -15.82
N CYS A 474 -26.21 84.94 -15.12
CA CYS A 474 -27.61 84.99 -15.57
C CYS A 474 -28.12 86.44 -15.71
N LEU A 475 -27.78 87.31 -14.74
CA LEU A 475 -28.17 88.72 -14.74
C LEU A 475 -27.49 89.53 -15.86
N GLU A 476 -26.17 89.36 -16.05
CA GLU A 476 -25.35 90.17 -16.97
C GLU A 476 -25.29 89.61 -18.39
N GLN A 477 -25.18 88.28 -18.54
CA GLN A 477 -24.86 87.60 -19.79
C GLN A 477 -26.05 86.87 -20.42
N ARG A 478 -27.24 86.89 -19.78
CA ARG A 478 -28.49 86.25 -20.25
C ARG A 478 -28.36 84.73 -20.46
N THR A 479 -27.61 84.08 -19.59
CA THR A 479 -27.54 82.62 -19.51
C THR A 479 -28.68 82.08 -18.63
N ASP A 480 -29.14 80.86 -18.91
CA ASP A 480 -30.15 80.20 -18.07
C ASP A 480 -29.57 79.92 -16.68
N TYR A 481 -30.33 80.21 -15.62
CA TYR A 481 -29.92 79.85 -14.26
C TYR A 481 -30.40 78.43 -13.96
N ASP A 482 -29.48 77.48 -14.08
CA ASP A 482 -29.70 76.06 -13.77
C ASP A 482 -28.47 75.54 -13.01
N ILE A 483 -28.65 75.24 -11.73
CA ILE A 483 -27.53 74.88 -10.86
C ILE A 483 -27.91 73.88 -9.77
N GLU A 484 -27.04 72.89 -9.58
CA GLU A 484 -27.07 72.00 -8.42
C GLU A 484 -26.01 72.42 -7.40
N TYR A 485 -26.37 72.54 -6.14
CA TYR A 485 -25.47 72.93 -5.05
C TYR A 485 -25.90 72.37 -3.70
N ARG A 486 -24.96 72.39 -2.76
CA ARG A 486 -25.21 71.95 -1.39
C ARG A 486 -25.63 73.12 -0.51
N VAL A 487 -26.61 72.88 0.35
CA VAL A 487 -26.99 73.77 1.45
C VAL A 487 -26.67 73.12 2.78
N VAL A 488 -26.38 73.95 3.78
CA VAL A 488 -26.14 73.53 5.16
C VAL A 488 -27.32 74.00 5.99
N TRP A 489 -28.07 73.05 6.52
CA TRP A 489 -29.19 73.34 7.42
C TRP A 489 -28.69 73.84 8.78
N PRO A 490 -29.55 74.47 9.60
CA PRO A 490 -29.16 74.99 10.92
C PRO A 490 -28.61 73.93 11.89
N ASP A 491 -28.95 72.66 11.69
CA ASP A 491 -28.41 71.50 12.43
C ASP A 491 -27.05 71.01 11.91
N SER A 492 -26.44 71.75 10.97
CA SER A 492 -25.20 71.41 10.25
C SER A 492 -25.29 70.23 9.29
N SER A 493 -26.48 69.69 9.02
CA SER A 493 -26.65 68.66 7.98
C SER A 493 -26.56 69.26 6.57
N VAL A 494 -26.02 68.48 5.63
CA VAL A 494 -25.79 68.92 4.25
C VAL A 494 -26.82 68.28 3.32
N HIS A 495 -27.51 69.09 2.52
CA HIS A 495 -28.55 68.67 1.58
C HIS A 495 -28.24 69.20 0.18
N TRP A 496 -28.67 68.48 -0.85
CA TRP A 496 -28.47 68.87 -2.25
C TRP A 496 -29.76 69.47 -2.82
N LEU A 497 -29.64 70.69 -3.34
CA LEU A 497 -30.71 71.37 -4.04
C LEU A 497 -30.36 71.53 -5.51
N HIS A 498 -31.38 71.41 -6.36
CA HIS A 498 -31.36 71.80 -7.76
C HIS A 498 -32.25 73.01 -7.93
N GLU A 499 -31.70 74.08 -8.48
CA GLU A 499 -32.40 75.34 -8.63
C GLU A 499 -32.38 75.77 -10.09
N GLN A 500 -33.56 76.13 -10.58
CA GLN A 500 -33.76 76.67 -11.92
C GLN A 500 -34.51 77.99 -11.83
N GLY A 501 -34.08 79.00 -12.59
CA GLY A 501 -34.72 80.30 -12.57
C GLY A 501 -34.60 81.04 -13.90
N ASP A 502 -35.56 81.92 -14.13
CA ASP A 502 -35.61 82.79 -15.29
C ASP A 502 -35.76 84.25 -14.85
N VAL A 503 -35.15 85.15 -15.62
CA VAL A 503 -35.06 86.58 -15.28
C VAL A 503 -36.10 87.35 -16.07
N VAL A 504 -37.03 87.96 -15.34
CA VAL A 504 -37.99 88.91 -15.88
C VAL A 504 -37.33 90.28 -16.00
N ARG A 505 -37.38 90.86 -17.19
CA ARG A 505 -36.77 92.14 -17.54
C ARG A 505 -37.84 93.18 -17.90
N ASP A 506 -37.55 94.44 -17.66
CA ASP A 506 -38.43 95.53 -18.04
C ASP A 506 -38.27 95.94 -19.52
N GLU A 507 -39.04 96.95 -19.94
CA GLU A 507 -39.04 97.48 -21.31
C GLU A 507 -37.69 98.12 -21.73
N TYR A 508 -36.80 98.43 -20.79
CA TYR A 508 -35.46 98.96 -21.06
C TYR A 508 -34.40 97.84 -21.13
N GLY A 509 -34.79 96.59 -20.84
CA GLY A 509 -33.93 95.41 -20.87
C GLY A 509 -33.21 95.13 -19.55
N ASP A 510 -33.48 95.91 -18.51
CA ASP A 510 -32.91 95.77 -17.18
C ASP A 510 -33.62 94.65 -16.42
N ALA A 511 -32.85 93.86 -15.66
CA ALA A 511 -33.39 92.76 -14.86
C ALA A 511 -34.15 93.30 -13.64
N VAL A 512 -35.45 93.04 -13.57
CA VAL A 512 -36.32 93.56 -12.50
C VAL A 512 -36.71 92.49 -11.48
N ASN A 513 -36.87 91.25 -11.92
CA ASN A 513 -37.31 90.14 -11.08
C ASN A 513 -36.71 88.83 -11.60
N MET A 514 -36.53 87.84 -10.73
CA MET A 514 -36.10 86.49 -11.10
C MET A 514 -36.98 85.48 -10.38
N LEU A 515 -37.61 84.59 -11.12
CA LEU A 515 -38.49 83.56 -10.55
C LEU A 515 -37.96 82.18 -10.88
N GLY A 516 -38.17 81.25 -9.97
CA GLY A 516 -37.61 79.93 -10.13
C GLY A 516 -38.23 78.86 -9.25
N LEU A 517 -37.76 77.65 -9.50
CA LEU A 517 -38.09 76.45 -8.75
C LEU A 517 -36.83 75.96 -8.06
N VAL A 518 -36.99 75.43 -6.87
CA VAL A 518 -35.93 74.76 -6.13
C VAL A 518 -36.43 73.40 -5.68
N GLN A 519 -35.67 72.36 -5.98
CA GLN A 519 -36.02 70.98 -5.67
C GLN A 519 -34.94 70.35 -4.79
N ASP A 520 -35.36 69.67 -3.72
CA ASP A 520 -34.46 68.79 -2.97
C ASP A 520 -34.18 67.51 -3.78
N ILE A 521 -32.94 67.38 -4.22
CA ILE A 521 -32.42 66.25 -4.99
C ILE A 521 -31.49 65.36 -4.14
N THR A 522 -31.51 65.51 -2.80
CA THR A 522 -30.62 64.79 -1.88
C THR A 522 -30.75 63.28 -2.06
N SER A 523 -31.98 62.73 -2.05
CA SER A 523 -32.18 61.29 -2.25
C SER A 523 -31.73 60.80 -3.63
N ARG A 524 -31.86 61.63 -4.68
CA ARG A 524 -31.34 61.29 -6.02
C ARG A 524 -29.82 61.26 -6.01
N LYS A 525 -29.17 62.27 -5.42
CA LYS A 525 -27.70 62.32 -5.31
C LYS A 525 -27.16 61.23 -4.40
N GLU A 526 -27.82 60.90 -3.31
CA GLU A 526 -27.50 59.76 -2.47
C GLU A 526 -27.63 58.45 -3.24
N ALA A 527 -28.68 58.26 -4.03
CA ALA A 527 -28.84 57.06 -4.88
C ALA A 527 -27.78 57.00 -6.00
N GLU A 528 -27.45 58.12 -6.66
CA GLU A 528 -26.37 58.22 -7.65
C GLU A 528 -25.01 57.88 -7.01
N LEU A 529 -24.71 58.45 -5.84
CA LEU A 529 -23.49 58.17 -5.08
C LEU A 529 -23.46 56.74 -4.54
N GLN A 530 -24.60 56.20 -4.11
CA GLN A 530 -24.73 54.83 -3.64
C GLN A 530 -24.56 53.84 -4.79
N LEU A 531 -25.12 54.11 -5.96
CA LEU A 531 -24.91 53.32 -7.18
C LEU A 531 -23.43 53.37 -7.60
N GLN A 532 -22.81 54.55 -7.59
CA GLN A 532 -21.36 54.69 -7.83
C GLN A 532 -20.52 53.97 -6.77
N ALA A 533 -20.94 53.97 -5.50
CA ALA A 533 -20.29 53.23 -4.43
C ALA A 533 -20.47 51.72 -4.61
N GLN A 534 -21.65 51.25 -5.03
CA GLN A 534 -21.92 49.84 -5.34
C GLN A 534 -21.12 49.37 -6.56
N HIS A 535 -21.05 50.16 -7.64
CA HIS A 535 -20.20 49.87 -8.79
C HIS A 535 -18.73 49.79 -8.39
N ARG A 536 -18.21 50.79 -7.66
CA ARG A 536 -16.83 50.75 -7.14
C ARG A 536 -16.58 49.57 -6.20
N PHE A 537 -17.56 49.20 -5.39
CA PHE A 537 -17.49 48.03 -4.52
C PHE A 537 -17.40 46.74 -5.33
N LEU A 538 -18.27 46.55 -6.33
CA LEU A 538 -18.26 45.38 -7.21
C LEU A 538 -16.96 45.27 -8.02
N ASP A 539 -16.49 46.38 -8.60
CA ASP A 539 -15.21 46.43 -9.29
C ASP A 539 -14.06 46.08 -8.33
N SER A 540 -14.05 46.63 -7.11
CA SER A 540 -13.05 46.29 -6.11
C SER A 540 -13.10 44.82 -5.68
N VAL A 541 -14.30 44.21 -5.57
CA VAL A 541 -14.44 42.78 -5.26
C VAL A 541 -13.84 41.96 -6.40
N ILE A 542 -14.18 42.24 -7.65
CA ILE A 542 -13.67 41.51 -8.82
C ILE A 542 -12.15 41.62 -8.92
N GLU A 543 -11.59 42.82 -8.69
CA GLU A 543 -10.14 43.06 -8.77
C GLU A 543 -9.33 42.50 -7.59
N THR A 544 -9.97 42.21 -6.46
CA THR A 544 -9.31 41.64 -5.27
C THR A 544 -9.52 40.13 -5.14
N LEU A 545 -10.36 39.52 -5.98
CA LEU A 545 -10.51 38.07 -6.02
C LEU A 545 -9.15 37.41 -6.34
N PRO A 546 -8.73 36.40 -5.56
CA PRO A 546 -7.45 35.72 -5.77
C PRO A 546 -7.46 34.79 -6.99
N SER A 547 -8.64 34.41 -7.47
CA SER A 547 -8.84 33.56 -8.64
C SER A 547 -8.87 34.39 -9.93
N LEU A 548 -8.34 33.82 -11.02
CA LEU A 548 -8.46 34.43 -12.34
C LEU A 548 -9.94 34.50 -12.72
N LEU A 549 -10.42 35.68 -13.09
CA LEU A 549 -11.79 35.90 -13.54
C LEU A 549 -11.78 36.58 -14.89
N PHE A 550 -12.55 36.03 -15.83
CA PHE A 550 -12.82 36.66 -17.11
C PHE A 550 -14.30 36.61 -17.48
N VAL A 551 -14.75 37.59 -18.25
CA VAL A 551 -16.09 37.60 -18.84
C VAL A 551 -15.96 37.81 -20.34
N LYS A 552 -16.67 37.02 -21.14
CA LYS A 552 -16.80 37.19 -22.60
C LYS A 552 -18.24 37.53 -22.99
N ASP A 553 -18.44 38.28 -24.07
CA ASP A 553 -19.78 38.45 -24.64
C ASP A 553 -20.27 37.15 -25.31
N ALA A 554 -21.57 36.88 -25.26
CA ALA A 554 -22.12 35.64 -25.79
C ALA A 554 -22.26 35.59 -27.32
N GLU A 555 -22.15 36.73 -28.02
CA GLU A 555 -22.37 36.81 -29.48
C GLU A 555 -21.09 36.54 -30.26
N HIS A 556 -19.97 37.11 -29.83
CA HIS A 556 -18.68 37.07 -30.50
C HIS A 556 -17.57 36.43 -29.65
N LEU A 557 -17.86 36.02 -28.41
CA LEU A 557 -16.89 35.47 -27.46
C LEU A 557 -15.66 36.36 -27.22
N ARG A 558 -15.83 37.69 -27.26
CA ARG A 558 -14.77 38.65 -26.97
C ARG A 558 -14.72 38.95 -25.48
N TYR A 559 -13.51 39.07 -24.93
CA TYR A 559 -13.33 39.42 -23.53
C TYR A 559 -13.85 40.83 -23.24
N VAL A 560 -14.74 40.96 -22.26
CA VAL A 560 -15.31 42.23 -21.76
C VAL A 560 -14.81 42.58 -20.36
N ARG A 561 -14.34 41.59 -19.59
CA ARG A 561 -13.67 41.76 -18.30
C ARG A 561 -12.56 40.73 -18.11
N PHE A 562 -11.51 41.15 -17.42
CA PHE A 562 -10.38 40.32 -17.03
C PHE A 562 -9.76 40.95 -15.77
N ASN A 563 -9.75 40.24 -14.63
CA ASN A 563 -9.34 40.82 -13.35
C ASN A 563 -7.82 40.78 -13.14
N ARG A 564 -7.33 41.54 -12.16
CA ARG A 564 -5.91 41.62 -11.78
C ARG A 564 -5.26 40.27 -11.46
N ALA A 565 -5.95 39.35 -10.81
CA ALA A 565 -5.42 38.01 -10.56
C ALA A 565 -5.13 37.26 -11.86
N GLY A 566 -5.99 37.42 -12.88
CA GLY A 566 -5.73 36.93 -14.22
C GLY A 566 -4.51 37.56 -14.88
N GLU A 567 -4.33 38.88 -14.75
CA GLU A 567 -3.16 39.58 -15.31
C GLU A 567 -1.85 39.07 -14.70
N GLN A 568 -1.82 38.88 -13.38
CA GLN A 568 -0.66 38.38 -12.65
C GLN A 568 -0.33 36.93 -13.00
N LEU A 569 -1.36 36.09 -13.11
CA LEU A 569 -1.21 34.68 -13.41
C LEU A 569 -0.72 34.47 -14.84
N ILE A 570 -1.32 35.15 -15.83
CA ILE A 570 -0.98 35.01 -17.25
C ILE A 570 0.27 35.82 -17.63
N GLY A 571 0.53 36.93 -16.94
CA GLY A 571 1.66 37.83 -17.20
C GLY A 571 1.42 38.85 -18.31
N ARG A 572 0.16 39.16 -18.62
CA ARG A 572 -0.25 40.13 -19.64
C ARG A 572 -1.32 41.08 -19.08
N PRO A 573 -1.29 42.37 -19.43
CA PRO A 573 -2.30 43.32 -18.95
C PRO A 573 -3.67 43.02 -19.57
N ALA A 574 -4.76 43.31 -18.85
CA ALA A 574 -6.14 43.08 -19.26
C ALA A 574 -6.46 43.76 -20.59
N ALA A 575 -5.86 44.92 -20.87
CA ALA A 575 -5.97 45.64 -22.14
C ALA A 575 -5.59 44.79 -23.36
N ASP A 576 -4.73 43.78 -23.20
CA ASP A 576 -4.37 42.87 -24.28
C ASP A 576 -5.49 41.90 -24.65
N PHE A 577 -6.42 41.64 -23.73
CA PHE A 577 -7.52 40.69 -23.88
C PHE A 577 -8.81 41.38 -24.28
N LEU A 578 -9.10 42.55 -23.71
CA LEU A 578 -10.36 43.25 -23.91
C LEU A 578 -10.67 43.50 -25.39
N GLY A 579 -11.87 43.10 -25.81
CA GLY A 579 -12.35 43.20 -27.19
C GLY A 579 -11.80 42.15 -28.17
N LYS A 580 -10.91 41.26 -27.73
CA LYS A 580 -10.37 40.15 -28.54
C LYS A 580 -11.05 38.83 -28.19
N SER A 581 -11.02 37.87 -29.11
CA SER A 581 -11.48 36.49 -28.91
C SER A 581 -10.30 35.54 -28.72
N ASP A 582 -10.56 34.28 -28.35
CA ASP A 582 -9.50 33.27 -28.25
C ASP A 582 -8.75 33.07 -29.58
N ALA A 583 -9.42 33.26 -30.73
CA ALA A 583 -8.79 33.19 -32.06
C ALA A 583 -7.73 34.28 -32.31
N ASP A 584 -7.85 35.42 -31.62
CA ASP A 584 -6.87 36.51 -31.73
C ASP A 584 -5.69 36.33 -30.76
N LEU A 585 -5.80 35.42 -29.79
CA LEU A 585 -4.91 35.31 -28.63
C LEU A 585 -4.14 33.99 -28.57
N LEU A 586 -4.66 32.92 -29.14
CA LEU A 586 -4.12 31.56 -29.07
C LEU A 586 -3.86 30.97 -30.47
N PRO A 587 -2.97 29.97 -30.59
CA PRO A 587 -2.78 29.24 -31.84
C PRO A 587 -4.09 28.60 -32.35
N LEU A 588 -4.29 28.59 -33.68
CA LEU A 588 -5.55 28.17 -34.32
C LEU A 588 -6.17 26.85 -33.81
N PRO A 589 -5.41 25.75 -33.61
CA PRO A 589 -5.99 24.50 -33.13
C PRO A 589 -6.54 24.59 -31.70
N GLU A 590 -5.88 25.36 -30.84
CA GLU A 590 -6.30 25.54 -29.44
C GLU A 590 -7.44 26.56 -29.33
N ALA A 591 -7.38 27.62 -30.13
CA ALA A 591 -8.44 28.62 -30.23
C ALA A 591 -9.76 28.00 -30.73
N GLU A 592 -9.73 27.20 -31.79
CA GLU A 592 -10.94 26.54 -32.32
C GLU A 592 -11.58 25.60 -31.30
N ALA A 593 -10.77 24.83 -30.56
CA ALA A 593 -11.26 23.93 -29.53
C ALA A 593 -11.96 24.70 -28.39
N ARG A 594 -11.35 25.81 -27.92
CA ARG A 594 -11.92 26.64 -26.86
C ARG A 594 -13.18 27.38 -27.30
N LEU A 595 -13.19 27.96 -28.50
CA LEU A 595 -14.38 28.63 -29.05
C LEU A 595 -15.54 27.64 -29.25
N THR A 596 -15.26 26.44 -29.75
CA THR A 596 -16.27 25.38 -29.91
C THR A 596 -16.85 24.95 -28.56
N ALA A 597 -16.00 24.78 -27.55
CA ALA A 597 -16.43 24.44 -26.19
C ALA A 597 -17.28 25.56 -25.56
N ASP A 598 -16.87 26.82 -25.71
CA ASP A 598 -17.58 27.99 -25.20
C ASP A 598 -18.94 28.16 -25.91
N HIS A 599 -19.03 27.92 -27.23
CA HIS A 599 -20.30 27.92 -27.97
C HIS A 599 -21.25 26.78 -27.54
N CYS A 600 -20.73 25.57 -27.37
CA CYS A 600 -21.51 24.44 -26.87
C CYS A 600 -22.04 24.71 -25.46
N LEU A 601 -21.23 25.32 -24.60
CA LEU A 601 -21.63 25.73 -23.25
C LEU A 601 -22.77 26.75 -23.30
N LEU A 602 -22.62 27.83 -24.07
CA LEU A 602 -23.65 28.86 -24.24
C LEU A 602 -24.95 28.26 -24.79
N ALA A 603 -24.88 27.38 -25.80
CA ALA A 603 -26.05 26.69 -26.35
C ALA A 603 -26.73 25.76 -25.33
N SER A 604 -25.95 25.14 -24.44
CA SER A 604 -26.47 24.26 -23.39
C SER A 604 -27.12 25.01 -22.21
N GLY A 605 -26.75 26.27 -22.01
CA GLY A 605 -27.17 27.09 -20.87
C GLY A 605 -26.69 26.61 -19.50
N LYS A 606 -25.79 25.61 -19.45
CA LYS A 606 -25.30 25.01 -18.19
C LYS A 606 -23.86 25.41 -17.90
N ALA A 607 -23.55 25.58 -16.62
CA ALA A 607 -22.17 25.77 -16.17
C ALA A 607 -21.35 24.48 -16.36
N ILE A 608 -20.10 24.64 -16.77
CA ILE A 608 -19.12 23.56 -16.92
C ILE A 608 -17.97 23.82 -15.95
N GLU A 609 -17.55 22.77 -15.27
CA GLU A 609 -16.36 22.78 -14.42
C GLU A 609 -15.30 21.91 -15.07
N ILE A 610 -14.14 22.50 -15.32
CA ILE A 610 -12.93 21.86 -15.78
C ILE A 610 -12.09 21.65 -14.53
N THR A 611 -12.03 20.40 -14.08
CA THR A 611 -11.38 20.02 -12.83
C THR A 611 -9.89 20.34 -12.84
N GLU A 612 -9.25 20.13 -14.00
CA GLU A 612 -7.83 20.35 -14.22
C GLU A 612 -7.58 20.83 -15.65
N GLU A 613 -7.14 22.07 -15.79
CA GLU A 613 -6.71 22.69 -17.03
C GLU A 613 -5.26 23.15 -16.86
N GLN A 614 -4.35 22.58 -17.65
CA GLN A 614 -2.98 23.03 -17.66
C GLN A 614 -2.83 24.21 -18.62
N ILE A 615 -2.34 25.33 -18.11
CA ILE A 615 -2.05 26.50 -18.92
C ILE A 615 -0.58 26.87 -18.80
N SER A 616 -0.01 27.39 -19.90
CA SER A 616 1.31 27.98 -19.88
C SER A 616 1.21 29.46 -19.54
N THR A 617 1.92 29.88 -18.50
CA THR A 617 1.94 31.29 -18.08
C THR A 617 3.36 31.83 -17.98
N CYS A 618 3.49 33.12 -17.66
CA CYS A 618 4.79 33.74 -17.39
C CYS A 618 5.55 33.10 -16.21
N GLN A 619 4.86 32.36 -15.34
CA GLN A 619 5.43 31.67 -14.19
C GLN A 619 5.68 30.16 -14.45
N GLY A 620 5.58 29.73 -15.72
CA GLY A 620 5.67 28.34 -16.13
C GLY A 620 4.30 27.70 -16.31
N ASN A 621 4.26 26.36 -16.36
CA ASN A 621 3.00 25.64 -16.48
C ASN A 621 2.28 25.63 -15.13
N ARG A 622 1.03 26.09 -15.12
CA ARG A 622 0.13 26.11 -13.95
C ARG A 622 -1.06 25.20 -14.20
N LEU A 623 -1.55 24.58 -13.13
CA LEU A 623 -2.72 23.74 -13.14
C LEU A 623 -3.89 24.51 -12.53
N LEU A 624 -4.90 24.79 -13.35
CA LEU A 624 -6.08 25.52 -12.93
C LEU A 624 -7.29 24.62 -12.79
N ARG A 625 -8.16 24.93 -11.85
CA ARG A 625 -9.53 24.45 -11.81
C ARG A 625 -10.44 25.56 -12.32
N THR A 626 -10.99 25.41 -13.53
CA THR A 626 -11.74 26.46 -14.23
C THR A 626 -13.23 26.14 -14.25
N ARG A 627 -14.07 27.03 -13.72
CA ARG A 627 -15.52 26.99 -13.87
C ARG A 627 -16.00 28.05 -14.84
N LYS A 628 -16.71 27.64 -15.89
CA LYS A 628 -17.35 28.52 -16.87
C LYS A 628 -18.86 28.49 -16.71
N THR A 629 -19.51 29.65 -16.58
CA THR A 629 -20.94 29.80 -16.31
C THR A 629 -21.55 30.83 -17.26
N PRO A 630 -22.65 30.51 -17.97
CA PRO A 630 -23.36 31.50 -18.77
C PRO A 630 -24.14 32.45 -17.85
N ILE A 631 -23.98 33.75 -18.08
CA ILE A 631 -24.81 34.79 -17.46
C ILE A 631 -25.96 35.06 -18.44
N LEU A 632 -27.19 34.87 -17.96
CA LEU A 632 -28.41 35.05 -18.74
C LEU A 632 -28.94 36.48 -18.62
N ASP A 633 -29.56 36.98 -19.68
CA ASP A 633 -30.35 38.21 -19.65
C ASP A 633 -31.75 37.97 -19.03
N GLU A 634 -32.55 39.04 -18.94
CA GLU A 634 -33.92 39.00 -18.42
C GLU A 634 -34.87 38.10 -19.23
N GLN A 635 -34.50 37.71 -20.45
CA GLN A 635 -35.26 36.84 -21.34
C GLN A 635 -34.79 35.38 -21.26
N GLY A 636 -33.81 35.08 -20.39
CA GLY A 636 -33.23 33.75 -20.20
C GLY A 636 -32.25 33.35 -21.30
N LYS A 637 -31.84 34.27 -22.17
CA LYS A 637 -30.85 34.03 -23.22
C LYS A 637 -29.44 34.33 -22.67
N PRO A 638 -28.41 33.54 -23.02
CA PRO A 638 -27.04 33.85 -22.63
C PRO A 638 -26.60 35.21 -23.19
N ALA A 639 -26.21 36.13 -22.29
CA ALA A 639 -25.68 37.45 -22.62
C ALA A 639 -24.15 37.50 -22.46
N TYR A 640 -23.61 36.79 -21.45
CA TYR A 640 -22.18 36.70 -21.21
C TYR A 640 -21.75 35.29 -20.79
N LEU A 641 -20.45 35.02 -20.89
CA LEU A 641 -19.79 33.84 -20.35
C LEU A 641 -18.80 34.26 -19.26
N LEU A 642 -19.03 33.83 -18.02
CA LEU A 642 -18.14 34.05 -16.89
C LEU A 642 -17.22 32.84 -16.68
N GLY A 643 -15.91 33.03 -16.72
CA GLY A 643 -14.92 32.04 -16.32
C GLY A 643 -14.22 32.44 -15.02
N ILE A 644 -14.16 31.52 -14.06
CA ILE A 644 -13.38 31.66 -12.82
C ILE A 644 -12.40 30.48 -12.76
N ALA A 645 -11.12 30.74 -12.52
CA ALA A 645 -10.10 29.71 -12.45
C ALA A 645 -9.22 29.86 -11.21
N ASP A 646 -9.17 28.80 -10.40
CA ASP A 646 -8.31 28.70 -9.22
C ASP A 646 -6.98 28.04 -9.60
N ASP A 647 -5.84 28.61 -9.20
CA ASP A 647 -4.55 27.93 -9.30
C ASP A 647 -4.43 26.89 -8.18
N ILE A 648 -4.44 25.61 -8.56
CA ILE A 648 -4.37 24.46 -7.64
C ILE A 648 -2.99 23.78 -7.69
N THR A 649 -2.00 24.40 -8.34
CA THR A 649 -0.69 23.78 -8.58
C THR A 649 0.00 23.38 -7.27
N GLU A 650 0.09 24.30 -6.31
CA GLU A 650 0.73 24.04 -5.01
C GLU A 650 -0.09 23.07 -4.14
N GLN A 651 -1.42 23.21 -4.14
CA GLN A 651 -2.30 22.33 -3.39
C GLN A 651 -2.19 20.89 -3.87
N ARG A 652 -2.21 20.67 -5.19
CA ARG A 652 -2.06 19.33 -5.78
C ARG A 652 -0.67 18.74 -5.52
N ALA A 653 0.38 19.56 -5.57
CA ALA A 653 1.72 19.13 -5.20
C ALA A 653 1.81 18.71 -3.73
N ALA A 654 1.19 19.46 -2.81
CA ALA A 654 1.17 19.13 -1.39
C ALA A 654 0.34 17.87 -1.06
N GLU A 655 -0.85 17.73 -1.67
CA GLU A 655 -1.68 16.52 -1.53
C GLU A 655 -0.96 15.27 -2.04
N HIS A 656 -0.28 15.39 -3.19
CA HIS A 656 0.53 14.31 -3.74
C HIS A 656 1.70 13.94 -2.82
N ASN A 657 2.45 14.94 -2.34
CA ASN A 657 3.57 14.73 -1.41
C ASN A 657 3.13 14.04 -0.11
N LEU A 658 1.97 14.42 0.44
CA LEU A 658 1.42 13.80 1.67
C LEU A 658 0.98 12.35 1.41
N ALA A 659 0.30 12.08 0.31
CA ALA A 659 -0.11 10.73 -0.07
C ALA A 659 1.10 9.82 -0.28
N GLU A 660 2.15 10.32 -0.93
CA GLU A 660 3.39 9.58 -1.12
C GLU A 660 4.14 9.34 0.20
N ALA A 661 4.18 10.32 1.10
CA ALA A 661 4.78 10.16 2.42
C ALA A 661 4.08 9.07 3.24
N ARG A 662 2.74 9.00 3.18
CA ARG A 662 1.95 7.97 3.86
C ARG A 662 2.22 6.58 3.28
N ILE A 663 2.21 6.44 1.96
CA ILE A 663 2.48 5.16 1.28
C ILE A 663 3.91 4.69 1.57
N GLN A 664 4.89 5.61 1.65
CA GLN A 664 6.27 5.28 2.01
C GLN A 664 6.40 4.81 3.47
N ALA A 665 5.68 5.44 4.40
CA ALA A 665 5.68 5.02 5.80
C ALA A 665 5.04 3.62 5.96
N GLU A 666 3.91 3.35 5.28
CA GLU A 666 3.24 2.05 5.29
C GLU A 666 4.13 0.96 4.66
N LYS A 667 4.78 1.24 3.52
CA LYS A 667 5.75 0.31 2.89
C LYS A 667 6.98 0.04 3.76
N ALA A 668 7.51 1.06 4.45
CA ALA A 668 8.64 0.88 5.36
C ALA A 668 8.28 -0.01 6.56
N ASN A 669 7.08 0.17 7.13
CA ASN A 669 6.59 -0.69 8.22
C ASN A 669 6.32 -2.13 7.75
N GLN A 670 5.78 -2.30 6.54
CA GLN A 670 5.61 -3.61 5.91
C GLN A 670 6.96 -4.32 5.72
N ALA A 671 7.94 -3.65 5.07
CA ALA A 671 9.26 -4.21 4.83
C ALA A 671 10.01 -4.54 6.14
N LYS A 672 9.88 -3.70 7.19
CA LYS A 672 10.43 -3.97 8.52
C LYS A 672 9.82 -5.25 9.13
N SER A 673 8.51 -5.43 8.98
CA SER A 673 7.79 -6.60 9.49
C SER A 673 8.17 -7.88 8.73
N ASP A 674 8.28 -7.80 7.41
CA ASP A 674 8.60 -8.95 6.55
C ASP A 674 10.08 -9.36 6.72
N PHE A 675 10.99 -8.39 6.90
CA PHE A 675 12.38 -8.67 7.28
C PHE A 675 12.48 -9.42 8.61
N LEU A 676 11.75 -8.98 9.64
CA LEU A 676 11.77 -9.64 10.95
C LEU A 676 11.13 -11.03 10.90
N ALA A 677 10.05 -11.20 10.13
CA ALA A 677 9.43 -12.51 9.90
C ALA A 677 10.42 -13.49 9.23
N ASN A 678 11.11 -13.06 8.16
CA ASN A 678 12.08 -13.89 7.45
C ASN A 678 13.29 -14.24 8.32
N MET A 679 13.87 -13.24 9.02
CA MET A 679 14.96 -13.47 9.97
C MET A 679 14.58 -14.44 11.08
N SER A 680 13.33 -14.38 11.56
CA SER A 680 12.83 -15.37 12.51
C SER A 680 12.87 -16.78 11.95
N HIS A 681 12.39 -16.99 10.72
CA HIS A 681 12.40 -18.32 10.11
C HIS A 681 13.83 -18.84 9.86
N GLU A 682 14.73 -17.97 9.40
CA GLU A 682 16.13 -18.31 9.15
C GLU A 682 16.94 -18.60 10.41
N ILE A 683 16.59 -17.99 11.55
CA ILE A 683 17.24 -18.29 12.84
C ILE A 683 16.55 -19.48 13.53
N ARG A 684 15.23 -19.62 13.41
CA ARG A 684 14.47 -20.72 14.05
C ARG A 684 14.87 -22.08 13.51
N THR A 685 15.12 -22.20 12.20
CA THR A 685 15.49 -23.47 11.55
C THR A 685 16.79 -24.08 12.11
N PRO A 686 17.94 -23.39 12.13
CA PRO A 686 19.16 -23.92 12.73
C PRO A 686 19.03 -24.12 14.26
N MET A 687 18.28 -23.26 14.95
CA MET A 687 18.07 -23.37 16.39
C MET A 687 17.26 -24.62 16.79
N ASN A 688 16.22 -24.95 16.02
CA ASN A 688 15.44 -26.17 16.20
C ASN A 688 16.30 -27.41 15.96
N GLY A 689 17.22 -27.36 14.98
CA GLY A 689 18.23 -28.41 14.78
C GLY A 689 19.15 -28.59 15.99
N ILE A 690 19.65 -27.49 16.56
CA ILE A 690 20.52 -27.53 17.76
C ILE A 690 19.75 -28.08 18.97
N ILE A 691 18.51 -27.66 19.20
CA ILE A 691 17.67 -28.15 20.29
C ILE A 691 17.39 -29.65 20.13
N GLY A 692 16.96 -30.08 18.94
CA GLY A 692 16.70 -31.48 18.64
C GLY A 692 17.94 -32.37 18.80
N LEU A 693 19.09 -31.95 18.27
CA LEU A 693 20.34 -32.70 18.37
C LEU A 693 20.86 -32.77 19.81
N THR A 694 20.74 -31.68 20.59
CA THR A 694 21.14 -31.69 22.01
C THR A 694 20.22 -32.57 22.85
N GLU A 695 18.92 -32.57 22.57
CA GLU A 695 17.95 -33.43 23.26
C GLU A 695 18.16 -34.91 22.95
N LEU A 696 18.46 -35.25 21.69
CA LEU A 696 18.83 -36.61 21.28
C LEU A 696 20.15 -37.05 21.92
N ALA A 697 21.16 -36.18 21.94
CA ALA A 697 22.44 -36.46 22.56
C ALA A 697 22.29 -36.74 24.07
N LEU A 698 21.48 -35.94 24.78
CA LEU A 698 21.19 -36.11 26.21
C LEU A 698 20.54 -37.46 26.56
N LYS A 699 19.96 -38.18 25.58
CA LYS A 699 19.38 -39.52 25.75
C LYS A 699 20.36 -40.67 25.50
N THR A 700 21.61 -40.38 25.12
CA THR A 700 22.66 -41.39 24.91
C THR A 700 23.48 -41.62 26.20
N GLU A 701 24.35 -42.64 26.21
CA GLU A 701 25.30 -42.85 27.31
C GLU A 701 26.37 -41.74 27.31
N LEU A 702 26.21 -40.76 28.21
CA LEU A 702 27.09 -39.60 28.32
C LEU A 702 27.76 -39.55 29.69
N ASN A 703 28.98 -39.00 29.74
CA ASN A 703 29.62 -38.70 31.01
C ASN A 703 29.05 -37.41 31.64
N THR A 704 29.27 -37.22 32.95
CA THR A 704 28.70 -36.10 33.72
C THR A 704 29.05 -34.73 33.13
N GLN A 705 30.23 -34.58 32.52
CA GLN A 705 30.69 -33.32 31.92
C GLN A 705 30.01 -33.05 30.57
N GLN A 706 29.80 -34.09 29.76
CA GLN A 706 29.06 -34.01 28.50
C GLN A 706 27.58 -33.69 28.71
N VAL A 707 26.96 -34.29 29.74
CA VAL A 707 25.58 -33.96 30.15
C VAL A 707 25.47 -32.48 30.52
N ASP A 708 26.43 -31.97 31.30
CA ASP A 708 26.45 -30.57 31.73
C ASP A 708 26.65 -29.61 30.54
N TYR A 709 27.54 -29.93 29.59
CA TYR A 709 27.71 -29.14 28.37
C TYR A 709 26.47 -29.13 27.48
N LEU A 710 25.87 -30.30 27.24
CA LEU A 710 24.69 -30.40 26.40
C LEU A 710 23.48 -29.70 27.03
N ARG A 711 23.32 -29.79 28.37
CA ARG A 711 22.28 -29.06 29.09
C ARG A 711 22.46 -27.55 28.97
N LYS A 712 23.70 -27.03 29.10
CA LYS A 712 24.01 -25.60 28.90
C LYS A 712 23.74 -25.12 27.49
N VAL A 713 24.11 -25.91 26.46
CA VAL A 713 23.81 -25.59 25.06
C VAL A 713 22.30 -25.59 24.83
N HIS A 714 21.58 -26.58 25.36
CA HIS A 714 20.11 -26.69 25.26
C HIS A 714 19.40 -25.49 25.93
N GLU A 715 19.80 -25.12 27.15
CA GLU A 715 19.26 -23.96 27.88
C GLU A 715 19.56 -22.63 27.16
N SER A 716 20.77 -22.48 26.61
CA SER A 716 21.16 -21.30 25.81
C SER A 716 20.35 -21.20 24.53
N ALA A 717 20.10 -22.34 23.88
CA ALA A 717 19.34 -22.40 22.64
C ALA A 717 17.87 -22.03 22.85
N HIS A 718 17.25 -22.56 23.91
CA HIS A 718 15.89 -22.17 24.32
C HIS A 718 15.80 -20.70 24.73
N SER A 719 16.81 -20.18 25.43
CA SER A 719 16.86 -18.77 25.81
C SER A 719 16.90 -17.85 24.59
N LEU A 720 17.73 -18.17 23.58
CA LEU A 720 17.82 -17.37 22.36
C LEU A 720 16.52 -17.40 21.54
N LEU A 721 15.86 -18.55 21.45
CA LEU A 721 14.54 -18.65 20.81
C LEU A 721 13.48 -17.82 21.55
N GLY A 722 13.50 -17.83 22.89
CA GLY A 722 12.64 -16.96 23.69
C GLY A 722 12.83 -15.48 23.34
N LEU A 723 14.08 -15.02 23.27
CA LEU A 723 14.39 -13.63 22.91
C LEU A 723 13.98 -13.26 21.49
N LEU A 724 14.15 -14.18 20.56
CA LEU A 724 13.74 -13.97 19.18
C LEU A 724 12.21 -13.87 19.07
N ASN A 725 11.48 -14.73 19.78
CA ASN A 725 10.03 -14.65 19.88
C ASN A 725 9.57 -13.34 20.54
N ASP A 726 10.26 -12.88 21.58
CA ASP A 726 9.97 -11.59 22.24
C ASP A 726 10.14 -10.40 21.28
N ILE A 727 11.19 -10.39 20.46
CA ILE A 727 11.43 -9.34 19.44
C ILE A 727 10.34 -9.37 18.36
N LEU A 728 9.93 -10.57 17.94
CA LEU A 728 8.84 -10.73 16.98
C LEU A 728 7.50 -10.29 17.53
N ASP A 729 7.18 -10.66 18.77
CA ASP A 729 5.94 -10.26 19.43
C ASP A 729 5.90 -8.73 19.52
N LEU A 730 7.00 -8.06 19.94
CA LEU A 730 7.09 -6.60 19.94
C LEU A 730 6.85 -6.00 18.54
N SER A 731 7.50 -6.56 17.50
CA SER A 731 7.32 -6.08 16.13
C SER A 731 5.91 -6.27 15.60
N LYS A 732 5.24 -7.38 15.96
CA LYS A 732 3.86 -7.66 15.56
C LYS A 732 2.88 -6.73 16.26
N ILE A 733 3.14 -6.38 17.52
CA ILE A 733 2.33 -5.43 18.27
C ILE A 733 2.49 -4.01 17.68
N GLU A 734 3.72 -3.55 17.42
CA GLU A 734 3.96 -2.25 16.76
C GLU A 734 3.25 -2.15 15.40
N ALA A 735 3.20 -3.25 14.65
CA ALA A 735 2.56 -3.35 13.35
C ALA A 735 1.03 -3.58 13.40
N HIS A 736 0.42 -3.67 14.59
CA HIS A 736 -1.01 -3.98 14.79
C HIS A 736 -1.45 -5.32 14.16
N ARG A 737 -0.56 -6.31 14.12
CA ARG A 737 -0.79 -7.64 13.52
C ARG A 737 -0.93 -8.78 14.53
N LEU A 738 -0.78 -8.50 15.82
CA LEU A 738 -0.97 -9.52 16.86
C LEU A 738 -2.48 -9.64 17.15
N GLU A 739 -3.05 -10.80 16.83
CA GLU A 739 -4.45 -11.12 17.13
C GLU A 739 -4.57 -11.79 18.50
N LEU A 740 -5.51 -11.34 19.33
CA LEU A 740 -5.82 -11.95 20.62
C LEU A 740 -6.87 -13.04 20.47
N GLU A 741 -6.65 -14.18 21.10
CA GLU A 741 -7.67 -15.23 21.18
C GLU A 741 -8.66 -14.94 22.32
N SER A 742 -9.92 -15.33 22.12
CA SER A 742 -10.93 -15.32 23.19
C SER A 742 -11.52 -16.72 23.28
N ILE A 743 -10.86 -17.57 24.08
CA ILE A 743 -11.23 -18.97 24.29
C ILE A 743 -11.56 -19.22 25.76
N PRO A 744 -12.40 -20.22 26.05
CA PRO A 744 -12.63 -20.61 27.43
C PRO A 744 -11.42 -21.33 28.02
N PHE A 745 -11.01 -20.98 29.24
CA PHE A 745 -9.88 -21.61 29.93
C PHE A 745 -10.11 -21.75 31.45
N ASP A 746 -9.41 -22.71 32.07
CA ASP A 746 -9.40 -22.92 33.53
C ASP A 746 -8.29 -22.08 34.20
N LEU A 747 -8.70 -21.10 35.00
CA LEU A 747 -7.79 -20.19 35.71
C LEU A 747 -6.97 -20.92 36.79
N HIS A 748 -7.57 -21.86 37.50
CA HIS A 748 -6.88 -22.63 38.54
C HIS A 748 -5.80 -23.52 37.93
N GLN A 749 -6.11 -24.16 36.80
CA GLN A 749 -5.14 -24.97 36.05
C GLN A 749 -3.98 -24.10 35.53
N LEU A 750 -4.29 -22.94 34.95
CA LEU A 750 -3.27 -21.99 34.49
C LEU A 750 -2.31 -21.60 35.62
N MET A 751 -2.85 -21.27 36.79
CA MET A 751 -2.06 -20.88 37.95
C MET A 751 -1.22 -22.04 38.52
N ALA A 752 -1.79 -23.25 38.56
CA ALA A 752 -1.08 -24.45 38.98
C ALA A 752 0.07 -24.83 38.02
N GLN A 753 -0.12 -24.66 36.70
CA GLN A 753 0.92 -24.87 35.70
C GLN A 753 2.10 -23.92 35.91
N ILE A 754 1.82 -22.62 36.11
CA ILE A 754 2.87 -21.62 36.35
C ILE A 754 3.62 -21.95 37.65
N GLY A 755 2.89 -22.29 38.71
CA GLY A 755 3.50 -22.73 39.97
C GLY A 755 4.42 -23.94 39.80
N SER A 756 4.00 -24.94 39.02
CA SER A 756 4.79 -26.15 38.74
C SER A 756 6.06 -25.85 37.94
N LEU A 757 5.98 -24.96 36.94
CA LEU A 757 7.14 -24.53 36.15
C LEU A 757 8.18 -23.80 37.02
N MET A 758 7.71 -23.00 37.98
CA MET A 758 8.56 -22.21 38.86
C MET A 758 9.04 -22.96 40.12
N ALA A 759 8.53 -24.18 40.36
CA ALA A 759 8.90 -25.00 41.51
C ALA A 759 10.40 -25.33 41.55
N ILE A 760 11.02 -25.54 40.38
CA ILE A 760 12.48 -25.80 40.28
C ILE A 760 13.28 -24.58 40.75
N HIS A 761 12.87 -23.37 40.36
CA HIS A 761 13.51 -22.12 40.78
C HIS A 761 13.32 -21.86 42.28
N SER A 762 12.13 -22.18 42.81
CA SER A 762 11.81 -22.15 44.24
C SER A 762 12.73 -23.07 45.05
N GLN A 763 12.96 -24.30 44.59
CA GLN A 763 13.85 -25.26 45.26
C GLN A 763 15.33 -24.86 45.15
N GLN A 764 15.78 -24.38 43.99
CA GLN A 764 17.17 -24.00 43.77
C GLN A 764 17.58 -22.76 44.57
N LYS A 765 16.69 -21.77 44.68
CA LYS A 765 16.97 -20.51 45.40
C LYS A 765 16.47 -20.49 46.84
N GLY A 766 15.69 -21.47 47.28
CA GLY A 766 15.11 -21.50 48.63
C GLY A 766 14.06 -20.41 48.87
N ILE A 767 13.38 -19.93 47.82
CA ILE A 767 12.36 -18.86 47.89
C ILE A 767 10.98 -19.50 47.81
N HIS A 768 10.07 -19.16 48.73
CA HIS A 768 8.71 -19.73 48.75
C HIS A 768 7.81 -19.03 47.74
N LEU A 769 7.17 -19.79 46.83
CA LEU A 769 6.14 -19.30 45.92
C LEU A 769 4.75 -19.65 46.47
N ARG A 770 3.90 -18.66 46.72
CA ARG A 770 2.52 -18.83 47.20
C ARG A 770 1.52 -18.42 46.13
N THR A 771 0.48 -19.22 45.91
CA THR A 771 -0.62 -18.91 44.99
C THR A 771 -1.93 -18.76 45.75
N ARG A 772 -2.69 -17.69 45.46
CA ARG A 772 -4.02 -17.43 46.03
C ARG A 772 -4.97 -16.97 44.94
N ILE A 773 -6.17 -17.55 44.90
CA ILE A 773 -7.27 -17.14 44.02
C ILE A 773 -8.45 -16.84 44.93
N ALA A 774 -9.05 -15.66 44.77
CA ALA A 774 -10.21 -15.24 45.56
C ALA A 774 -11.43 -16.12 45.21
N PRO A 775 -12.22 -16.57 46.20
CA PRO A 775 -13.33 -17.51 45.99
C PRO A 775 -14.48 -16.96 45.14
N GLU A 776 -14.53 -15.64 44.95
CA GLU A 776 -15.51 -14.97 44.10
C GLU A 776 -15.18 -15.06 42.60
N ILE A 777 -14.00 -15.56 42.24
CA ILE A 777 -13.57 -15.70 40.85
C ILE A 777 -14.05 -17.05 40.28
N PRO A 778 -14.75 -17.05 39.14
CA PRO A 778 -15.12 -18.28 38.46
C PRO A 778 -13.90 -19.11 38.03
N HIS A 779 -14.05 -20.43 38.06
CA HIS A 779 -13.01 -21.36 37.59
C HIS A 779 -12.72 -21.21 36.09
N TYR A 780 -13.76 -20.96 35.29
CA TYR A 780 -13.69 -20.86 33.84
C TYR A 780 -13.95 -19.44 33.36
N LEU A 781 -13.05 -18.92 32.52
CA LEU A 781 -13.08 -17.55 32.00
C LEU A 781 -12.88 -17.55 30.47
N LEU A 782 -13.35 -16.51 29.79
CA LEU A 782 -13.06 -16.29 28.37
C LEU A 782 -11.90 -15.31 28.22
N GLY A 783 -10.87 -15.69 27.46
CA GLY A 783 -9.72 -14.83 27.18
C GLY A 783 -8.60 -15.59 26.47
N ASP A 784 -7.40 -15.01 26.47
CA ASP A 784 -6.22 -15.62 25.86
C ASP A 784 -5.32 -16.24 26.96
N PRO A 785 -5.43 -17.53 27.27
CA PRO A 785 -4.63 -18.15 28.31
C PRO A 785 -3.12 -18.14 27.99
N LEU A 786 -2.73 -18.11 26.70
CA LEU A 786 -1.32 -18.09 26.30
C LEU A 786 -0.69 -16.74 26.65
N ARG A 787 -1.38 -15.63 26.36
CA ARG A 787 -0.89 -14.27 26.67
C ARG A 787 -0.92 -13.98 28.16
N ILE A 788 -1.96 -14.42 28.87
CA ILE A 788 -2.00 -14.32 30.34
C ILE A 788 -0.85 -15.11 30.97
N LYS A 789 -0.56 -16.33 30.48
CA LYS A 789 0.59 -17.13 30.91
C LYS A 789 1.92 -16.41 30.67
N GLN A 790 2.09 -15.79 29.50
CA GLN A 790 3.29 -15.04 29.12
C GLN A 790 3.53 -13.85 30.05
N ILE A 791 2.49 -13.06 30.34
CA ILE A 791 2.53 -11.95 31.30
C ILE A 791 2.97 -12.46 32.68
N LEU A 792 2.32 -13.51 33.20
CA LEU A 792 2.61 -14.04 34.53
C LEU A 792 4.01 -14.64 34.64
N LEU A 793 4.47 -15.40 33.64
CA LEU A 793 5.83 -15.95 33.62
C LEU A 793 6.89 -14.85 33.59
N ASN A 794 6.66 -13.76 32.85
CA ASN A 794 7.57 -12.61 32.82
C ASN A 794 7.67 -11.92 34.18
N LEU A 795 6.53 -11.67 34.83
CA LEU A 795 6.48 -11.02 36.15
C LEU A 795 7.08 -11.92 37.24
N VAL A 796 6.74 -13.20 37.28
CA VAL A 796 7.24 -14.16 38.28
C VAL A 796 8.73 -14.46 38.06
N GLY A 797 9.17 -14.57 36.81
CA GLY A 797 10.59 -14.71 36.47
C GLY A 797 11.42 -13.52 36.97
N ASN A 798 10.91 -12.29 36.82
CA ASN A 798 11.52 -11.10 37.39
C ASN A 798 11.54 -11.14 38.92
N ALA A 799 10.44 -11.53 39.57
CA ALA A 799 10.38 -11.68 41.03
C ALA A 799 11.46 -12.65 41.55
N PHE A 800 11.65 -13.80 40.91
CA PHE A 800 12.72 -14.76 41.26
C PHE A 800 14.12 -14.23 40.96
N LYS A 801 14.27 -13.35 39.97
CA LYS A 801 15.56 -12.76 39.61
C LYS A 801 16.01 -11.74 40.66
N PHE A 802 15.09 -10.94 41.19
CA PHE A 802 15.39 -9.82 42.09
C PHE A 802 15.17 -10.11 43.58
N THR A 803 14.61 -11.28 43.92
CA THR A 803 14.53 -11.79 45.29
C THR A 803 15.69 -12.75 45.56
N LYS A 804 16.46 -12.48 46.61
CA LYS A 804 17.55 -13.37 47.06
C LYS A 804 17.08 -14.37 48.12
N GLU A 805 16.36 -13.87 49.12
CA GLU A 805 15.76 -14.63 50.22
C GLU A 805 14.39 -14.00 50.50
N GLY A 806 13.40 -14.82 50.88
CA GLY A 806 12.04 -14.35 51.19
C GLY A 806 10.95 -15.12 50.45
N GLU A 807 9.86 -14.44 50.11
CA GLU A 807 8.70 -15.04 49.46
C GLU A 807 8.23 -14.27 48.22
N ILE A 808 7.62 -15.02 47.30
CA ILE A 808 6.94 -14.50 46.12
C ILE A 808 5.49 -14.96 46.20
N SER A 809 4.53 -14.07 46.00
CA SER A 809 3.11 -14.40 45.95
C SER A 809 2.50 -14.05 44.61
N MET A 810 1.65 -14.95 44.10
CA MET A 810 0.72 -14.70 43.00
C MET A 810 -0.69 -14.69 43.57
N GLU A 811 -1.40 -13.59 43.42
CA GLU A 811 -2.76 -13.41 43.92
C GLU A 811 -3.69 -12.99 42.78
N VAL A 812 -4.86 -13.62 42.70
CA VAL A 812 -5.91 -13.25 41.74
C VAL A 812 -7.14 -12.80 42.52
N ARG A 813 -7.60 -11.57 42.26
CA ARG A 813 -8.71 -10.92 42.96
C ARG A 813 -9.67 -10.22 41.98
N PRO A 814 -10.95 -10.00 42.32
CA PRO A 814 -11.84 -9.18 41.52
C PRO A 814 -11.31 -7.74 41.42
N GLY A 815 -11.38 -7.15 40.23
CA GLY A 815 -11.04 -5.76 39.95
C GLY A 815 -12.15 -4.79 40.36
N LEU A 816 -11.83 -3.49 40.39
CA LEU A 816 -12.79 -2.42 40.71
C LEU A 816 -13.65 -2.09 39.47
N HIS A 817 -14.94 -1.80 39.66
CA HIS A 817 -15.92 -1.40 38.63
C HIS A 817 -16.36 -2.48 37.62
N ALA A 818 -17.18 -3.44 38.05
CA ALA A 818 -17.81 -4.41 37.17
C ALA A 818 -18.84 -3.78 36.21
N GLN A 819 -18.79 -4.17 34.93
CA GLN A 819 -19.84 -3.90 33.95
C GLN A 819 -20.74 -5.14 33.78
N PRO A 820 -22.03 -5.01 33.41
CA PRO A 820 -22.89 -6.17 33.18
C PRO A 820 -22.31 -7.07 32.07
N GLY A 821 -21.93 -8.31 32.40
CA GLY A 821 -21.39 -9.29 31.45
C GLY A 821 -19.86 -9.44 31.41
N CYS A 822 -19.10 -8.54 32.04
CA CYS A 822 -17.63 -8.63 32.15
C CYS A 822 -17.17 -8.46 33.60
N LEU A 823 -16.40 -9.42 34.11
CA LEU A 823 -15.79 -9.33 35.43
C LEU A 823 -14.33 -8.84 35.26
N PRO A 824 -13.97 -7.63 35.71
CA PRO A 824 -12.57 -7.24 35.75
C PRO A 824 -11.84 -8.13 36.77
N ILE A 825 -10.74 -8.75 36.37
CA ILE A 825 -9.93 -9.63 37.22
C ILE A 825 -8.52 -9.06 37.32
N ALA A 826 -8.07 -8.84 38.55
CA ALA A 826 -6.75 -8.32 38.87
C ALA A 826 -5.81 -9.44 39.30
N PHE A 827 -4.68 -9.53 38.63
CA PHE A 827 -3.59 -10.48 38.89
C PHE A 827 -2.42 -9.71 39.48
N THR A 828 -2.00 -10.08 40.69
CA THR A 828 -0.91 -9.46 41.42
C THR A 828 0.25 -10.44 41.59
N VAL A 829 1.45 -10.06 41.17
CA VAL A 829 2.70 -10.76 41.46
C VAL A 829 3.52 -9.88 42.38
N GLN A 830 3.78 -10.36 43.59
CA GLN A 830 4.51 -9.63 44.62
C GLN A 830 5.76 -10.40 45.05
N ASP A 831 6.85 -9.67 45.25
CA ASP A 831 8.14 -10.18 45.69
C ASP A 831 8.66 -9.37 46.90
N THR A 832 9.47 -9.99 47.76
CA THR A 832 10.14 -9.33 48.89
C THR A 832 11.60 -8.97 48.59
N GLY A 833 11.93 -8.73 47.32
CA GLY A 833 13.28 -8.48 46.83
C GLY A 833 13.77 -7.05 47.03
N ILE A 834 14.72 -6.63 46.18
CA ILE A 834 15.42 -5.34 46.33
C ILE A 834 14.53 -4.10 46.14
N GLY A 835 13.36 -4.24 45.54
CA GLY A 835 12.49 -3.12 45.16
C GLY A 835 13.08 -2.20 44.08
N ILE A 836 12.26 -1.26 43.59
CA ILE A 836 12.57 -0.41 42.43
C ILE A 836 12.44 1.07 42.83
N GLY A 837 13.46 1.88 42.55
CA GLY A 837 13.46 3.32 42.85
C GLY A 837 12.54 4.14 41.92
N LYS A 838 12.04 5.30 42.40
CA LYS A 838 11.07 6.15 41.66
C LYS A 838 11.54 6.61 40.27
N GLU A 839 12.84 6.80 40.07
CA GLU A 839 13.41 7.19 38.78
C GLU A 839 13.38 6.01 37.78
N GLN A 840 13.77 4.82 38.24
CA GLN A 840 13.75 3.58 37.46
C GLN A 840 12.32 3.14 37.09
N GLN A 841 11.34 3.37 37.97
CA GLN A 841 9.92 3.05 37.69
C GLN A 841 9.37 3.76 36.44
N ARG A 842 9.87 4.95 36.09
CA ARG A 842 9.41 5.72 34.92
C ARG A 842 9.87 5.14 33.59
N GLU A 843 11.00 4.43 33.59
CA GLU A 843 11.65 3.91 32.39
C GLU A 843 11.42 2.40 32.22
N LEU A 844 10.90 1.72 33.25
CA LEU A 844 10.83 0.26 33.38
C LEU A 844 10.06 -0.45 32.24
N PHE A 845 9.04 0.21 31.69
CA PHE A 845 8.21 -0.34 30.61
C PHE A 845 8.69 0.07 29.21
N LYS A 846 9.80 0.81 29.08
CA LYS A 846 10.38 1.16 27.78
C LYS A 846 11.18 -0.04 27.22
N PRO A 847 11.09 -0.33 25.91
CA PRO A 847 11.87 -1.39 25.28
C PRO A 847 13.39 -1.19 25.48
N PHE A 848 14.13 -2.27 25.74
CA PHE A 848 15.60 -2.31 25.85
C PHE A 848 16.21 -1.55 27.03
N VAL A 849 15.41 -1.07 27.98
CA VAL A 849 15.95 -0.41 29.19
C VAL A 849 16.30 -1.45 30.25
N GLN A 850 17.54 -1.40 30.75
CA GLN A 850 18.03 -2.22 31.87
C GLN A 850 18.42 -1.31 33.05
N SER A 851 18.09 -1.70 34.27
CA SER A 851 18.23 -0.85 35.47
C SER A 851 19.65 -0.71 36.02
N ASP A 852 20.62 -1.53 35.58
CA ASP A 852 22.02 -1.51 36.04
C ASP A 852 22.98 -1.12 34.91
N SER A 853 23.63 0.04 35.02
CA SER A 853 24.71 0.52 34.14
C SER A 853 26.11 0.03 34.57
N SER A 854 26.19 -0.92 35.52
CA SER A 854 27.46 -1.51 35.95
C SER A 854 27.79 -2.76 35.12
N THR A 855 29.01 -2.82 34.59
CA THR A 855 29.56 -3.89 33.73
C THR A 855 29.68 -5.28 34.41
N THR A 856 29.12 -5.46 35.60
CA THR A 856 29.19 -6.70 36.37
C THR A 856 27.91 -7.51 36.13
N ARG A 857 28.03 -8.64 35.42
CA ARG A 857 26.94 -9.55 35.01
C ARG A 857 26.24 -10.26 36.19
N LEU A 858 25.64 -9.53 37.12
CA LEU A 858 24.91 -10.12 38.24
C LEU A 858 23.42 -10.35 37.91
N TYR A 859 22.79 -9.57 37.02
CA TYR A 859 21.35 -9.71 36.68
C TYR A 859 21.01 -9.35 35.22
N GLY A 860 21.77 -9.82 34.22
CA GLY A 860 21.50 -9.52 32.80
C GLY A 860 20.19 -10.16 32.29
N GLY A 861 19.35 -9.38 31.60
CA GLY A 861 18.16 -9.84 30.86
C GLY A 861 17.84 -8.81 29.77
N THR A 862 17.09 -9.15 28.73
CA THR A 862 16.98 -8.32 27.49
C THR A 862 16.27 -6.98 27.62
N GLY A 863 15.56 -6.72 28.72
CA GLY A 863 14.79 -5.48 28.90
C GLY A 863 13.53 -5.39 28.02
N LEU A 864 13.09 -6.52 27.43
CA LEU A 864 11.90 -6.59 26.57
C LEU A 864 10.65 -7.08 27.31
N GLY A 865 10.80 -7.98 28.27
CA GLY A 865 9.67 -8.69 28.88
C GLY A 865 8.63 -7.77 29.56
N LEU A 866 9.03 -6.68 30.20
CA LEU A 866 8.10 -5.73 30.82
C LEU A 866 7.40 -4.83 29.79
N ALA A 867 8.10 -4.43 28.72
CA ALA A 867 7.50 -3.67 27.62
C ALA A 867 6.42 -4.49 26.90
N ILE A 868 6.70 -5.77 26.61
CA ILE A 868 5.73 -6.72 26.03
C ILE A 868 4.57 -6.95 26.99
N THR A 869 4.85 -7.13 28.29
CA THR A 869 3.81 -7.31 29.30
C THR A 869 2.81 -6.16 29.31
N ARG A 870 3.30 -4.91 29.28
CA ARG A 870 2.43 -3.72 29.24
C ARG A 870 1.59 -3.68 27.96
N GLN A 871 2.22 -3.91 26.80
CA GLN A 871 1.51 -3.90 25.52
C GLN A 871 0.44 -4.99 25.43
N LEU A 872 0.72 -6.22 25.89
CA LEU A 872 -0.26 -7.31 25.92
C LEU A 872 -1.45 -6.98 26.84
N VAL A 873 -1.19 -6.38 28.00
CA VAL A 873 -2.26 -5.94 28.91
C VAL A 873 -3.11 -4.84 28.27
N GLU A 874 -2.49 -3.83 27.64
CA GLU A 874 -3.19 -2.75 26.94
C GLU A 874 -4.02 -3.27 25.75
N MET A 875 -3.51 -4.24 24.99
CA MET A 875 -4.25 -4.89 23.90
C MET A 875 -5.44 -5.71 24.39
N MET A 876 -5.35 -6.30 25.59
CA MET A 876 -6.45 -7.03 26.23
C MET A 876 -7.43 -6.09 26.96
N ASP A 877 -7.44 -4.80 26.62
CA ASP A 877 -8.25 -3.74 27.25
C ASP A 877 -8.05 -3.62 28.77
N GLY A 878 -6.86 -3.98 29.24
CA GLY A 878 -6.48 -3.98 30.64
C GLY A 878 -5.54 -2.85 31.06
N THR A 879 -5.23 -2.81 32.35
CA THR A 879 -4.27 -1.85 32.94
C THR A 879 -3.22 -2.59 33.77
N ILE A 880 -1.99 -2.04 33.86
CA ILE A 880 -0.93 -2.57 34.72
C ILE A 880 -0.37 -1.47 35.61
N GLU A 881 -0.18 -1.79 36.89
CA GLU A 881 0.28 -0.92 37.96
C GLU A 881 1.46 -1.55 38.70
N LEU A 882 2.35 -0.70 39.21
CA LEU A 882 3.50 -1.10 40.00
C LEU A 882 3.51 -0.35 41.34
N VAL A 883 3.58 -1.10 42.44
CA VAL A 883 3.86 -0.57 43.78
C VAL A 883 5.19 -1.16 44.23
N SER A 884 6.20 -0.32 44.44
CA SER A 884 7.51 -0.78 44.89
C SER A 884 8.26 0.33 45.64
N ALA A 885 9.03 -0.08 46.65
CA ALA A 885 9.97 0.77 47.37
C ALA A 885 11.29 0.02 47.57
N PRO A 886 12.46 0.69 47.46
CA PRO A 886 13.76 0.04 47.68
C PRO A 886 13.84 -0.65 49.04
N GLY A 887 14.15 -1.96 49.03
CA GLY A 887 14.25 -2.81 50.22
C GLY A 887 12.94 -3.40 50.73
N GLU A 888 11.79 -3.01 50.18
CA GLU A 888 10.46 -3.55 50.54
C GLU A 888 9.88 -4.50 49.49
N GLY A 889 10.59 -4.71 48.37
CA GLY A 889 10.15 -5.54 47.26
C GLY A 889 9.28 -4.81 46.24
N SER A 890 8.64 -5.57 45.35
CA SER A 890 7.81 -5.02 44.27
C SER A 890 6.51 -5.79 44.14
N ALA A 891 5.43 -5.09 43.80
CA ALA A 891 4.13 -5.66 43.48
C ALA A 891 3.65 -5.13 42.13
N PHE A 892 3.59 -6.02 41.14
CA PHE A 892 3.01 -5.73 39.83
C PHE A 892 1.57 -6.24 39.82
N THR A 893 0.61 -5.37 39.52
CA THR A 893 -0.81 -5.73 39.40
C THR A 893 -1.30 -5.40 38.01
N PHE A 894 -1.82 -6.37 37.28
CA PHE A 894 -2.51 -6.10 36.01
C PHE A 894 -3.99 -6.52 36.09
N THR A 895 -4.87 -5.74 35.50
CA THR A 895 -6.33 -5.96 35.53
C THR A 895 -6.85 -6.17 34.12
N LEU A 896 -7.61 -7.24 33.89
CA LEU A 896 -8.18 -7.60 32.59
C LEU A 896 -9.71 -7.68 32.66
N PRO A 897 -10.46 -7.13 31.69
CA PRO A 897 -11.90 -7.34 31.56
C PRO A 897 -12.19 -8.70 30.92
N LEU A 898 -12.43 -9.73 31.72
CA LEU A 898 -12.69 -11.09 31.21
C LEU A 898 -14.21 -11.38 31.20
N PRO A 899 -14.81 -11.71 30.04
CA PRO A 899 -16.21 -12.11 29.96
C PRO A 899 -16.46 -13.44 30.69
N LEU A 900 -17.66 -13.58 31.24
CA LEU A 900 -18.13 -14.82 31.85
C LEU A 900 -18.69 -15.77 30.77
N SER A 901 -18.31 -17.05 30.81
CA SER A 901 -18.89 -18.08 29.94
C SER A 901 -20.12 -18.72 30.60
N ASP A 902 -21.13 -19.08 29.81
CA ASP A 902 -22.25 -19.93 30.27
C ASP A 902 -21.72 -21.30 30.69
N GLN A 903 -22.00 -21.68 31.94
CA GLN A 903 -21.31 -22.78 32.65
C GLN A 903 -21.73 -24.19 32.21
N GLU A 904 -22.87 -24.37 31.53
CA GLU A 904 -23.44 -25.71 31.26
C GLU A 904 -22.95 -26.37 29.95
N GLU A 905 -22.67 -25.62 28.88
CA GLU A 905 -22.12 -26.21 27.64
C GLU A 905 -20.61 -26.43 27.71
N LEU A 906 -19.90 -25.64 28.52
CA LEU A 906 -18.44 -25.65 28.59
C LEU A 906 -17.87 -26.79 29.45
N ALA A 907 -18.55 -27.15 30.54
CA ALA A 907 -18.17 -28.32 31.36
C ALA A 907 -18.18 -29.61 30.52
N ALA A 908 -19.14 -29.74 29.60
CA ALA A 908 -19.23 -30.86 28.67
C ALA A 908 -18.15 -30.85 27.57
N HIS A 909 -17.60 -29.68 27.22
CA HIS A 909 -16.57 -29.52 26.19
C HIS A 909 -15.14 -29.73 26.75
N ILE A 910 -14.88 -29.27 27.98
CA ILE A 910 -13.55 -29.36 28.61
C ILE A 910 -13.28 -30.75 29.22
N GLU A 911 -14.29 -31.45 29.77
CA GLU A 911 -14.14 -32.84 30.24
C GLU A 911 -13.71 -33.81 29.12
N ARG A 912 -13.98 -33.46 27.85
CA ARG A 912 -13.53 -34.24 26.68
C ARG A 912 -12.17 -33.83 26.13
N SER A 913 -11.63 -32.66 26.52
CA SER A 913 -10.53 -32.05 25.77
C SER A 913 -9.17 -32.06 26.46
N GLU A 914 -9.03 -31.86 27.79
CA GLU A 914 -7.69 -31.55 28.35
C GLU A 914 -7.38 -32.01 29.79
N LEU A 915 -7.92 -33.15 30.26
CA LEU A 915 -7.39 -33.78 31.47
C LEU A 915 -6.72 -35.12 31.12
N HIS A 916 -5.44 -35.21 31.54
CA HIS A 916 -4.48 -36.30 31.36
C HIS A 916 -3.68 -36.20 30.05
N GLY A 917 -2.34 -36.04 30.17
CA GLY A 917 -1.44 -36.50 29.09
C GLY A 917 -1.82 -37.94 28.73
N PRO A 918 -1.63 -38.38 27.48
CA PRO A 918 -2.34 -39.54 26.93
C PRO A 918 -2.27 -40.69 27.92
N ASP A 919 -3.44 -41.09 28.42
CA ASP A 919 -3.57 -42.19 29.35
C ASP A 919 -2.79 -43.36 28.74
N ASN A 920 -1.80 -43.93 29.44
CA ASN A 920 -0.90 -44.93 28.83
C ASN A 920 -1.71 -46.08 28.20
N ALA A 921 -2.91 -46.35 28.72
CA ALA A 921 -3.88 -47.29 28.18
C ALA A 921 -4.40 -46.91 26.77
N VAL A 922 -4.66 -45.64 26.49
CA VAL A 922 -5.10 -45.14 25.17
C VAL A 922 -3.93 -45.11 24.20
N LEU A 923 -2.75 -44.64 24.63
CA LEU A 923 -1.55 -44.68 23.79
C LEU A 923 -1.21 -46.13 23.40
N ASP A 924 -1.28 -47.07 24.35
CA ASP A 924 -1.09 -48.50 24.12
C ASP A 924 -2.11 -49.12 23.15
N SER A 925 -3.26 -48.48 22.94
CA SER A 925 -4.32 -48.92 22.02
C SER A 925 -4.14 -48.43 20.57
N ILE A 926 -3.22 -47.49 20.35
CA ILE A 926 -2.90 -46.96 19.02
C ILE A 926 -1.48 -47.31 18.56
N ARG A 927 -0.62 -47.84 19.44
CA ARG A 927 0.71 -48.34 19.06
C ARG A 927 0.63 -49.36 17.91
N GLY A 928 1.55 -49.27 16.97
CA GLY A 928 1.53 -50.04 15.72
C GLY A 928 0.74 -49.40 14.58
N ALA A 929 0.13 -48.22 14.79
CA ALA A 929 -0.53 -47.48 13.70
C ALA A 929 0.49 -47.03 12.63
N ARG A 930 0.02 -47.03 11.37
CA ARG A 930 0.80 -46.60 10.21
C ARG A 930 0.57 -45.12 9.94
N ILE A 931 1.63 -44.32 10.00
CA ILE A 931 1.61 -42.88 9.83
C ILE A 931 2.41 -42.54 8.58
N LEU A 932 1.83 -41.75 7.68
CA LEU A 932 2.55 -41.16 6.56
C LEU A 932 3.05 -39.77 6.98
N LEU A 933 4.37 -39.57 6.98
CA LEU A 933 5.01 -38.30 7.32
C LEU A 933 5.45 -37.59 6.04
N ALA A 934 4.90 -36.41 5.77
CA ALA A 934 5.28 -35.54 4.67
C ALA A 934 6.07 -34.33 5.19
N GLU A 935 7.36 -34.26 4.88
CA GLU A 935 8.29 -33.21 5.32
C GLU A 935 9.47 -33.14 4.35
N ASP A 936 9.87 -31.96 3.89
CA ASP A 936 10.97 -31.77 2.93
C ASP A 936 12.34 -31.58 3.61
N ASN A 937 12.35 -31.09 4.85
CA ASN A 937 13.57 -30.82 5.59
C ASN A 937 14.12 -32.07 6.30
N LYS A 938 15.29 -32.55 5.85
CA LYS A 938 15.96 -33.76 6.36
C LYS A 938 16.18 -33.79 7.89
N ILE A 939 16.39 -32.64 8.53
CA ILE A 939 16.57 -32.58 9.99
C ILE A 939 15.23 -32.79 10.70
N ASN A 940 14.16 -32.15 10.21
CA ASN A 940 12.81 -32.32 10.77
C ASN A 940 12.30 -33.74 10.54
N GLN A 941 12.55 -34.32 9.36
CA GLN A 941 12.27 -35.72 9.06
C GLN A 941 12.92 -36.63 10.10
N GLN A 942 14.22 -36.43 10.36
CA GLN A 942 14.96 -37.22 11.35
C GLN A 942 14.35 -37.12 12.75
N VAL A 943 14.02 -35.91 13.20
CA VAL A 943 13.41 -35.69 14.53
C VAL A 943 12.03 -36.33 14.65
N ALA A 944 11.15 -36.11 13.66
CA ALA A 944 9.79 -36.63 13.67
C ALA A 944 9.76 -38.17 13.58
N MET A 945 10.60 -38.77 12.71
CA MET A 945 10.74 -40.22 12.62
C MET A 945 11.21 -40.83 13.93
N GLU A 946 12.19 -40.22 14.60
CA GLU A 946 12.73 -40.71 15.87
C GLU A 946 11.69 -40.64 16.99
N LEU A 947 10.91 -39.55 17.08
CA LEU A 947 9.83 -39.40 18.06
C LEU A 947 8.69 -40.41 17.86
N LEU A 948 8.28 -40.66 16.62
CA LEU A 948 7.21 -41.60 16.28
C LEU A 948 7.66 -43.06 16.45
N SER A 949 8.90 -43.37 16.04
CA SER A 949 9.48 -44.72 16.16
C SER A 949 9.68 -45.13 17.62
N GLN A 950 10.04 -44.18 18.51
CA GLN A 950 10.17 -44.43 19.95
C GLN A 950 8.87 -44.91 20.61
N GLU A 951 7.72 -44.54 20.03
CA GLU A 951 6.39 -44.95 20.50
C GLU A 951 5.81 -46.14 19.74
N CYS A 952 6.62 -46.82 18.92
CA CYS A 952 6.25 -48.02 18.14
C CYS A 952 5.19 -47.75 17.05
N PHE A 953 5.19 -46.56 16.44
CA PHE A 953 4.45 -46.31 15.20
C PHE A 953 5.24 -46.76 13.98
N LEU A 954 4.55 -47.18 12.92
CA LEU A 954 5.15 -47.48 11.62
C LEU A 954 5.07 -46.21 10.77
N VAL A 955 6.21 -45.68 10.31
CA VAL A 955 6.27 -44.40 9.60
C VAL A 955 6.80 -44.60 8.19
N ASP A 956 6.03 -44.19 7.18
CA ASP A 956 6.50 -44.01 5.80
C ASP A 956 6.76 -42.52 5.56
N LEU A 957 7.79 -42.18 4.76
CA LEU A 957 8.22 -40.81 4.50
C LEU A 957 7.86 -40.38 3.07
N ALA A 958 7.43 -39.13 2.91
CA ALA A 958 7.26 -38.43 1.64
C ALA A 958 7.97 -37.06 1.72
N GLU A 959 8.72 -36.67 0.68
CA GLU A 959 9.44 -35.38 0.65
C GLU A 959 8.58 -34.22 0.11
N ASN A 960 7.41 -34.52 -0.48
CA ASN A 960 6.51 -33.52 -1.04
C ASN A 960 5.05 -34.05 -1.12
N GLY A 961 4.10 -33.15 -1.41
CA GLY A 961 2.69 -33.49 -1.52
C GLY A 961 2.35 -34.47 -2.65
N GLN A 962 3.15 -34.52 -3.72
CA GLN A 962 2.92 -35.44 -4.83
C GLN A 962 3.32 -36.88 -4.46
N GLU A 963 4.41 -37.07 -3.72
CA GLU A 963 4.80 -38.36 -3.16
C GLU A 963 3.76 -38.88 -2.17
N VAL A 964 3.12 -38.00 -1.39
CA VAL A 964 1.99 -38.39 -0.52
C VAL A 964 0.87 -39.02 -1.34
N LEU A 965 0.47 -38.39 -2.45
CA LEU A 965 -0.56 -38.94 -3.34
C LEU A 965 -0.13 -40.27 -3.97
N ASN A 966 1.15 -40.42 -4.31
CA ASN A 966 1.68 -41.66 -4.90
C ASN A 966 1.73 -42.82 -3.90
N LEU A 967 1.99 -42.54 -2.62
CA LEU A 967 2.07 -43.54 -1.55
C LEU A 967 0.70 -43.90 -0.96
N LEU A 968 -0.28 -43.00 -1.06
CA LEU A 968 -1.62 -43.19 -0.50
C LEU A 968 -2.36 -44.36 -1.18
N GLN A 969 -2.76 -45.33 -0.35
CA GLN A 969 -3.61 -46.44 -0.74
C GLN A 969 -4.77 -46.57 0.27
N PRO A 970 -6.00 -46.91 -0.16
CA PRO A 970 -7.15 -47.05 0.74
C PRO A 970 -6.87 -48.01 1.90
N GLY A 971 -7.07 -47.55 3.13
CA GLY A 971 -6.90 -48.36 4.34
C GLY A 971 -5.46 -48.65 4.76
N ARG A 972 -4.45 -48.10 4.07
CA ARG A 972 -3.03 -48.35 4.36
C ARG A 972 -2.48 -47.52 5.54
N TYR A 973 -2.96 -46.30 5.70
CA TYR A 973 -2.50 -45.37 6.74
C TYR A 973 -3.62 -45.02 7.71
N ASP A 974 -3.27 -44.92 8.99
CA ASP A 974 -4.15 -44.52 10.08
C ASP A 974 -4.18 -42.99 10.25
N ALA A 975 -3.12 -42.28 9.86
CA ALA A 975 -3.02 -40.83 9.86
C ALA A 975 -1.94 -40.33 8.89
N VAL A 976 -2.06 -39.09 8.44
CA VAL A 976 -1.04 -38.36 7.67
C VAL A 976 -0.60 -37.15 8.49
N LEU A 977 0.71 -37.02 8.71
CA LEU A 977 1.34 -35.81 9.22
C LEU A 977 1.85 -35.01 8.03
N MET A 978 1.27 -33.82 7.79
CA MET A 978 1.45 -33.08 6.55
C MET A 978 2.12 -31.73 6.81
N ASP A 979 3.35 -31.52 6.34
CA ASP A 979 3.92 -30.19 6.28
C ASP A 979 3.14 -29.30 5.31
N LEU A 980 2.94 -28.03 5.67
CA LEU A 980 2.19 -27.08 4.84
C LEU A 980 3.03 -26.55 3.67
N GLN A 981 4.34 -26.38 3.88
CA GLN A 981 5.24 -25.79 2.90
C GLN A 981 6.24 -26.85 2.41
N MET A 982 5.99 -27.40 1.23
CA MET A 982 6.85 -28.40 0.59
C MET A 982 6.99 -28.08 -0.91
N PRO A 983 8.13 -28.41 -1.55
CA PRO A 983 8.33 -28.23 -2.99
C PRO A 983 7.41 -29.14 -3.81
N VAL A 984 7.26 -28.86 -5.11
CA VAL A 984 6.44 -29.60 -6.09
C VAL A 984 4.93 -29.50 -5.85
N MET A 985 4.45 -29.87 -4.66
CA MET A 985 3.05 -29.77 -4.24
C MET A 985 3.00 -29.49 -2.74
N ASP A 986 2.34 -28.39 -2.39
CA ASP A 986 2.21 -27.96 -1.00
C ASP A 986 1.17 -28.78 -0.21
N GLY A 987 1.17 -28.65 1.12
CA GLY A 987 0.29 -29.44 1.98
C GLY A 987 -1.20 -29.15 1.79
N TYR A 988 -1.56 -27.93 1.37
CA TYR A 988 -2.95 -27.54 1.10
C TYR A 988 -3.47 -28.20 -0.18
N GLN A 989 -2.68 -28.13 -1.25
CA GLN A 989 -2.94 -28.77 -2.54
C GLN A 989 -3.02 -30.29 -2.40
N ALA A 990 -2.08 -30.90 -1.67
CA ALA A 990 -2.10 -32.32 -1.38
C ALA A 990 -3.36 -32.71 -0.62
N THR A 991 -3.74 -31.97 0.42
CA THR A 991 -4.96 -32.25 1.20
C THR A 991 -6.22 -32.11 0.33
N ALA A 992 -6.33 -31.05 -0.48
CA ALA A 992 -7.46 -30.87 -1.38
C ALA A 992 -7.57 -32.04 -2.39
N ALA A 993 -6.44 -32.49 -2.93
CA ALA A 993 -6.38 -33.66 -3.81
C ALA A 993 -6.79 -34.95 -3.11
N ILE A 994 -6.36 -35.17 -1.86
CA ILE A 994 -6.78 -36.32 -1.04
C ILE A 994 -8.29 -36.27 -0.77
N ARG A 995 -8.82 -35.10 -0.40
CA ARG A 995 -10.24 -34.90 -0.06
C ARG A 995 -11.18 -34.95 -1.25
N SER A 996 -10.67 -34.72 -2.46
CA SER A 996 -11.45 -34.93 -3.69
C SER A 996 -11.83 -36.40 -3.92
N GLN A 997 -11.13 -37.34 -3.27
CA GLN A 997 -11.38 -38.77 -3.39
C GLN A 997 -12.23 -39.27 -2.20
N PRO A 998 -13.46 -39.79 -2.44
CA PRO A 998 -14.37 -40.20 -1.37
C PRO A 998 -13.80 -41.25 -0.42
N VAL A 999 -12.89 -42.09 -0.91
CA VAL A 999 -12.25 -43.17 -0.15
C VAL A 999 -11.37 -42.66 1.01
N TYR A 1000 -10.88 -41.42 0.93
CA TYR A 1000 -10.05 -40.79 1.96
C TYR A 1000 -10.80 -39.74 2.78
N ALA A 1001 -12.14 -39.66 2.69
CA ALA A 1001 -12.92 -38.65 3.40
C ALA A 1001 -12.73 -38.69 4.93
N GLU A 1002 -12.56 -39.89 5.51
CA GLU A 1002 -12.34 -40.08 6.94
C GLU A 1002 -10.86 -40.17 7.36
N LEU A 1003 -9.90 -40.14 6.42
CA LEU A 1003 -8.48 -40.28 6.75
C LEU A 1003 -8.01 -39.03 7.53
N PRO A 1004 -7.49 -39.19 8.77
CA PRO A 1004 -6.99 -38.04 9.52
C PRO A 1004 -5.75 -37.44 8.87
N ILE A 1005 -5.80 -36.15 8.56
CA ILE A 1005 -4.67 -35.36 8.06
C ILE A 1005 -4.37 -34.28 9.10
N LEU A 1006 -3.22 -34.36 9.74
CA LEU A 1006 -2.76 -33.43 10.77
C LEU A 1006 -1.68 -32.52 10.17
N ALA A 1007 -1.97 -31.23 10.08
CA ALA A 1007 -1.05 -30.23 9.58
C ALA A 1007 0.17 -30.10 10.49
N MET A 1008 1.35 -29.87 9.95
CA MET A 1008 2.53 -29.45 10.70
C MET A 1008 2.87 -28.02 10.30
N SER A 1009 2.69 -27.04 11.21
CA SER A 1009 2.80 -25.61 10.87
C SER A 1009 3.82 -24.86 11.73
N ALA A 1010 4.45 -23.83 11.17
CA ALA A 1010 5.45 -23.01 11.88
C ALA A 1010 4.84 -21.94 12.81
N ASN A 1011 3.56 -21.59 12.64
CA ASN A 1011 2.77 -20.75 13.54
C ASN A 1011 1.38 -21.40 13.69
N ALA A 1012 0.88 -21.50 14.92
CA ALA A 1012 -0.47 -21.98 15.19
C ALA A 1012 -1.44 -20.79 15.32
N MET A 1013 -1.46 -19.89 14.34
CA MET A 1013 -2.37 -18.74 14.33
C MET A 1013 -3.76 -19.14 13.81
N ARG A 1014 -4.80 -18.38 14.21
CA ARG A 1014 -6.20 -18.65 13.85
C ARG A 1014 -6.43 -18.72 12.34
N HIS A 1015 -5.75 -17.87 11.57
CA HIS A 1015 -5.83 -17.86 10.11
C HIS A 1015 -5.29 -19.15 9.46
N ASP A 1016 -4.15 -19.66 9.94
CA ASP A 1016 -3.57 -20.92 9.45
C ASP A 1016 -4.48 -22.11 9.78
N ARG A 1017 -5.10 -22.11 10.98
CA ARG A 1017 -6.09 -23.12 11.37
C ARG A 1017 -7.35 -23.08 10.50
N GLU A 1018 -7.86 -21.89 10.18
CA GLU A 1018 -9.03 -21.72 9.31
C GLU A 1018 -8.75 -22.19 7.88
N GLN A 1019 -7.57 -21.88 7.34
CA GLN A 1019 -7.12 -22.37 6.03
C GLN A 1019 -6.92 -23.89 6.01
N CYS A 1020 -6.27 -24.46 7.02
CA CYS A 1020 -6.10 -25.91 7.16
C CYS A 1020 -7.46 -26.62 7.21
N ARG A 1021 -8.41 -26.06 7.96
CA ARG A 1021 -9.77 -26.62 8.06
C ARG A 1021 -10.55 -26.47 6.76
N ALA A 1022 -10.39 -25.35 6.06
CA ALA A 1022 -11.00 -25.13 4.73
C ALA A 1022 -10.44 -26.08 3.67
N ALA A 1023 -9.16 -26.42 3.74
CA ALA A 1023 -8.53 -27.42 2.88
C ALA A 1023 -8.93 -28.86 3.22
N GLY A 1024 -9.56 -29.08 4.39
CA GLY A 1024 -10.06 -30.38 4.84
C GLY A 1024 -9.11 -31.15 5.78
N MET A 1025 -8.13 -30.49 6.40
CA MET A 1025 -7.30 -31.06 7.44
C MET A 1025 -8.05 -31.14 8.78
N ASN A 1026 -7.68 -32.11 9.62
CA ASN A 1026 -8.39 -32.46 10.85
C ASN A 1026 -7.85 -31.72 12.08
N ASP A 1027 -6.54 -31.57 12.17
CA ASP A 1027 -5.86 -30.90 13.28
C ASP A 1027 -4.52 -30.33 12.83
N HIS A 1028 -3.78 -29.74 13.78
CA HIS A 1028 -2.48 -29.11 13.54
C HIS A 1028 -1.51 -29.41 14.68
N ILE A 1029 -0.24 -29.52 14.34
CA ILE A 1029 0.89 -29.77 15.24
C ILE A 1029 1.90 -28.65 15.00
N PRO A 1030 2.22 -27.81 16.01
CA PRO A 1030 3.18 -26.74 15.84
C PRO A 1030 4.60 -27.28 15.67
N LYS A 1031 5.40 -26.62 14.84
CA LYS A 1031 6.84 -26.84 14.67
C LYS A 1031 7.64 -25.85 15.54
N PRO A 1032 8.66 -26.30 16.30
CA PRO A 1032 9.20 -27.65 16.37
C PRO A 1032 8.23 -28.65 17.01
N VAL A 1033 8.23 -29.89 16.50
CA VAL A 1033 7.29 -30.96 16.89
C VAL A 1033 7.48 -31.31 18.37
N ASP A 1034 6.55 -30.87 19.22
CA ASP A 1034 6.51 -31.24 20.64
C ASP A 1034 5.93 -32.65 20.80
N ARG A 1035 6.67 -33.53 21.47
CA ARG A 1035 6.27 -34.93 21.68
C ARG A 1035 4.91 -35.08 22.37
N ARG A 1036 4.59 -34.25 23.37
CA ARG A 1036 3.33 -34.38 24.11
C ARG A 1036 2.15 -33.98 23.23
N LEU A 1037 2.27 -32.88 22.49
CA LEU A 1037 1.23 -32.39 21.58
C LEU A 1037 1.02 -33.35 20.39
N LEU A 1038 2.12 -33.88 19.84
CA LEU A 1038 2.08 -34.91 18.80
C LEU A 1038 1.28 -36.14 19.26
N LEU A 1039 1.61 -36.70 20.43
CA LEU A 1039 0.94 -37.89 20.94
C LEU A 1039 -0.51 -37.64 21.33
N ALA A 1040 -0.83 -36.48 21.89
CA ALA A 1040 -2.21 -36.10 22.19
C ALA A 1040 -3.07 -36.03 20.91
N SER A 1041 -2.54 -35.40 19.85
CA SER A 1041 -3.22 -35.30 18.55
C SER A 1041 -3.42 -36.67 17.92
N LEU A 1042 -2.39 -37.54 17.94
CA LEU A 1042 -2.50 -38.91 17.42
C LEU A 1042 -3.52 -39.74 18.21
N CYS A 1043 -3.55 -39.65 19.55
CA CYS A 1043 -4.54 -40.34 20.37
C CYS A 1043 -5.98 -39.87 20.11
N ARG A 1044 -6.16 -38.61 19.72
CA ARG A 1044 -7.47 -38.03 19.39
C ARG A 1044 -8.00 -38.54 18.06
N TRP A 1045 -7.15 -38.68 17.05
CA TRP A 1045 -7.57 -38.89 15.67
C TRP A 1045 -7.41 -40.33 15.18
N ILE A 1046 -6.48 -41.10 15.74
CA ILE A 1046 -6.30 -42.51 15.38
C ILE A 1046 -7.32 -43.36 16.14
N LYS A 1047 -8.15 -44.10 15.40
CA LYS A 1047 -9.14 -45.02 16.00
C LYS A 1047 -8.41 -46.09 16.86
N PRO A 1048 -8.77 -46.28 18.14
CA PRO A 1048 -8.24 -47.37 18.96
C PRO A 1048 -8.54 -48.73 18.32
N GLY A 1049 -7.56 -49.65 18.29
CA GLY A 1049 -7.74 -50.93 17.62
C GLY A 1049 -6.68 -51.95 18.00
N THR A 1050 -7.02 -53.24 17.89
CA THR A 1050 -6.05 -54.33 18.06
C THR A 1050 -5.13 -54.38 16.84
N ARG A 1051 -4.03 -53.64 16.92
CA ARG A 1051 -2.94 -53.67 15.95
C ARG A 1051 -1.91 -54.69 16.41
N GLU A 1052 -1.21 -55.35 15.48
CA GLU A 1052 -0.05 -56.16 15.85
C GLU A 1052 0.95 -55.27 16.59
N ARG A 1053 1.11 -55.51 17.90
CA ARG A 1053 2.08 -54.80 18.71
C ARG A 1053 3.46 -55.17 18.19
N VAL A 1054 4.05 -54.27 17.41
CA VAL A 1054 5.49 -54.24 17.21
C VAL A 1054 6.08 -54.06 18.61
N HIS A 1055 6.53 -55.16 19.21
CA HIS A 1055 7.25 -55.10 20.48
C HIS A 1055 8.40 -54.12 20.30
N LYS A 1056 8.63 -53.23 21.30
CA LYS A 1056 9.92 -52.54 21.42
C LYS A 1056 10.99 -53.58 21.11
N PRO A 1057 11.98 -53.30 20.24
CA PRO A 1057 13.01 -54.27 19.94
C PRO A 1057 13.80 -54.54 21.23
N THR A 1058 13.36 -55.54 22.00
CA THR A 1058 14.19 -56.27 22.95
C THR A 1058 15.21 -56.96 22.08
N LYS A 1059 16.41 -56.34 21.97
CA LYS A 1059 17.65 -56.91 21.43
C LYS A 1059 17.36 -58.15 20.58
N HIS A 1060 16.74 -57.97 19.42
CA HIS A 1060 16.63 -59.09 18.50
C HIS A 1060 18.02 -59.29 17.93
N SER A 1061 18.54 -60.44 18.34
CA SER A 1061 19.66 -61.17 17.78
C SER A 1061 19.96 -60.73 16.36
N ALA A 1062 21.23 -60.38 16.15
CA ALA A 1062 21.85 -60.34 14.84
C ALA A 1062 21.31 -61.46 13.94
N SER A 1063 20.42 -61.14 13.01
CA SER A 1063 20.62 -61.69 11.68
C SER A 1063 21.92 -61.04 11.23
N GLU A 1064 23.02 -61.80 11.24
CA GLU A 1064 24.32 -61.26 10.85
C GLU A 1064 24.15 -60.58 9.49
N LEU A 1065 24.33 -59.25 9.44
CA LEU A 1065 24.57 -58.54 8.19
C LEU A 1065 25.63 -59.34 7.41
N PRO A 1066 25.43 -59.61 6.11
CA PRO A 1066 26.40 -60.37 5.34
C PRO A 1066 27.77 -59.75 5.55
N ARG A 1067 28.76 -60.57 5.94
CA ARG A 1067 30.13 -60.08 6.13
C ARG A 1067 30.71 -59.69 4.78
N LEU A 1068 30.51 -58.43 4.41
CA LEU A 1068 31.00 -57.85 3.17
C LEU A 1068 32.48 -57.51 3.36
N CYS A 1069 33.34 -58.24 2.66
CA CYS A 1069 34.79 -58.07 2.75
C CYS A 1069 35.17 -56.62 2.38
N GLY A 1070 35.79 -55.89 3.32
CA GLY A 1070 36.21 -54.50 3.13
C GLY A 1070 35.17 -53.43 3.51
N ILE A 1071 34.00 -53.82 4.03
CA ILE A 1071 32.95 -52.91 4.49
C ILE A 1071 32.68 -53.16 5.98
N ASN A 1072 32.86 -52.14 6.80
CA ASN A 1072 32.55 -52.19 8.22
C ASN A 1072 31.06 -51.87 8.46
N SER A 1073 30.22 -52.86 8.16
CA SER A 1073 28.77 -52.72 8.24
C SER A 1073 28.24 -52.39 9.63
N ARG A 1074 28.96 -52.78 10.68
CA ARG A 1074 28.61 -52.44 12.05
C ARG A 1074 28.80 -50.95 12.34
N ALA A 1075 29.98 -50.41 12.01
CA ALA A 1075 30.27 -49.00 12.22
C ALA A 1075 29.41 -48.08 11.33
N ALA A 1076 29.08 -48.51 10.10
CA ALA A 1076 28.19 -47.76 9.22
C ALA A 1076 26.73 -47.78 9.70
N LEU A 1077 26.24 -48.91 10.20
CA LEU A 1077 24.89 -49.03 10.75
C LEU A 1077 24.70 -48.22 12.04
N GLU A 1078 25.72 -48.18 12.91
CA GLU A 1078 25.72 -47.35 14.12
C GLU A 1078 25.64 -45.85 13.79
N ARG A 1079 26.26 -45.40 12.68
CA ARG A 1079 26.14 -44.00 12.19
C ARG A 1079 24.76 -43.68 11.61
N LEU A 1080 24.04 -44.69 11.13
CA LEU A 1080 22.71 -44.58 10.53
C LEU A 1080 21.58 -44.91 11.53
N GLY A 1081 21.84 -44.80 12.83
CA GLY A 1081 20.82 -44.99 13.87
C GLY A 1081 20.28 -46.43 13.98
N GLY A 1082 21.01 -47.43 13.51
CA GLY A 1082 20.59 -48.84 13.63
C GLY A 1082 19.63 -49.32 12.54
N ASN A 1083 19.28 -48.51 11.54
CA ASN A 1083 18.29 -48.86 10.53
C ASN A 1083 18.87 -49.75 9.41
N GLN A 1084 18.72 -51.07 9.57
CA GLN A 1084 19.29 -52.08 8.67
C GLN A 1084 18.72 -52.01 7.24
N ARG A 1085 17.44 -51.63 7.07
CA ARG A 1085 16.77 -51.55 5.77
C ARG A 1085 17.32 -50.38 4.95
N VAL A 1086 17.44 -49.21 5.56
CA VAL A 1086 18.04 -48.02 4.94
C VAL A 1086 19.51 -48.30 4.58
N TYR A 1087 20.26 -48.94 5.48
CA TYR A 1087 21.64 -49.30 5.21
C TYR A 1087 21.79 -50.24 4.00
N LEU A 1088 20.93 -51.27 3.88
CA LEU A 1088 20.94 -52.17 2.72
C LEU A 1088 20.59 -51.46 1.40
N ASN A 1089 19.69 -50.47 1.43
CA ASN A 1089 19.36 -49.68 0.24
C ASN A 1089 20.52 -48.79 -0.20
N ILE A 1090 21.21 -48.13 0.74
CA ILE A 1090 22.40 -47.32 0.45
C ILE A 1090 23.51 -48.19 -0.18
N LEU A 1091 23.73 -49.39 0.36
CA LEU A 1091 24.69 -50.36 -0.19
C LEU A 1091 24.35 -50.76 -1.64
N ARG A 1092 23.07 -50.90 -2.00
CA ARG A 1092 22.62 -51.22 -3.36
C ARG A 1092 22.71 -50.03 -4.31
N SER A 1093 22.33 -48.83 -3.87
CA SER A 1093 22.47 -47.58 -4.66
C SER A 1093 23.93 -47.38 -5.06
N PHE A 1094 24.85 -47.51 -4.10
CA PHE A 1094 26.28 -47.38 -4.34
C PHE A 1094 26.79 -48.40 -5.38
N ALA A 1095 26.28 -49.64 -5.34
CA ALA A 1095 26.66 -50.68 -6.30
C ALA A 1095 26.14 -50.42 -7.73
N LYS A 1096 25.00 -49.75 -7.87
CA LYS A 1096 24.35 -49.46 -9.15
C LYS A 1096 24.89 -48.19 -9.80
N GLU A 1097 25.06 -47.13 -9.01
CA GLU A 1097 25.30 -45.77 -9.51
C GLU A 1097 26.79 -45.42 -9.64
N HIS A 1098 27.67 -46.08 -8.89
CA HIS A 1098 29.09 -45.72 -8.84
C HIS A 1098 30.09 -46.83 -9.24
N PRO A 1099 29.81 -47.71 -10.22
CA PRO A 1099 30.77 -48.73 -10.64
C PRO A 1099 31.99 -48.14 -11.39
N ALA A 1100 31.84 -46.95 -11.99
CA ALA A 1100 32.85 -46.29 -12.82
C ALA A 1100 33.45 -45.02 -12.19
N ALA A 1101 33.14 -44.71 -10.92
CA ALA A 1101 33.48 -43.41 -10.31
C ALA A 1101 34.97 -43.01 -10.41
N VAL A 1102 35.91 -43.96 -10.32
CA VAL A 1102 37.35 -43.67 -10.49
C VAL A 1102 37.74 -43.47 -11.97
N GLN A 1103 37.03 -44.10 -12.90
CA GLN A 1103 37.21 -43.90 -14.34
C GLN A 1103 36.68 -42.52 -14.77
N ASP A 1104 35.60 -42.04 -14.13
CA ASP A 1104 35.08 -40.70 -14.34
C ASP A 1104 36.09 -39.65 -13.88
N ILE A 1105 36.69 -39.84 -12.70
CA ILE A 1105 37.80 -39.01 -12.21
C ILE A 1105 38.99 -39.07 -13.19
N ARG A 1106 39.36 -40.26 -13.68
CA ARG A 1106 40.46 -40.44 -14.64
C ARG A 1106 40.22 -39.66 -15.94
N SER A 1107 38.98 -39.64 -16.44
CA SER A 1107 38.60 -38.95 -17.69
C SER A 1107 38.66 -37.43 -17.52
N VAL A 1108 38.08 -36.92 -16.43
CA VAL A 1108 38.11 -35.48 -16.07
C VAL A 1108 39.54 -34.99 -15.83
N MET A 1109 40.40 -35.82 -15.21
CA MET A 1109 41.81 -35.50 -15.03
C MET A 1109 42.61 -35.53 -16.35
N ALA A 1110 42.25 -36.38 -17.32
CA ALA A 1110 42.87 -36.39 -18.66
C ALA A 1110 42.52 -35.14 -19.48
N GLU A 1111 41.36 -34.54 -19.22
CA GLU A 1111 40.91 -33.27 -19.80
C GLU A 1111 41.46 -32.03 -19.05
N ASN A 1112 42.40 -32.23 -18.11
CA ASN A 1112 43.03 -31.18 -17.30
C ASN A 1112 42.06 -30.39 -16.38
N GLN A 1113 40.90 -30.97 -16.04
CA GLN A 1113 39.87 -30.35 -15.19
C GLN A 1113 40.08 -30.69 -13.70
N GLN A 1114 41.14 -30.11 -13.11
CA GLN A 1114 41.60 -30.46 -11.76
C GLN A 1114 40.53 -30.26 -10.65
N LYS A 1115 39.71 -29.20 -10.75
CA LYS A 1115 38.66 -28.90 -9.76
C LYS A 1115 37.52 -29.92 -9.79
N ASP A 1116 37.12 -30.37 -10.98
CA ASP A 1116 36.08 -31.38 -11.12
C ASP A 1116 36.56 -32.76 -10.67
N GLY A 1117 37.82 -33.11 -10.97
CA GLY A 1117 38.45 -34.31 -10.43
C GLY A 1117 38.53 -34.30 -8.90
N GLU A 1118 38.85 -33.16 -8.29
CA GLU A 1118 38.86 -32.99 -6.82
C GLU A 1118 37.45 -33.18 -6.23
N ARG A 1119 36.42 -32.57 -6.84
CA ARG A 1119 35.02 -32.69 -6.42
C ARG A 1119 34.53 -34.14 -6.49
N LEU A 1120 34.84 -34.85 -7.58
CA LEU A 1120 34.45 -36.25 -7.75
C LEU A 1120 35.18 -37.16 -6.74
N ALA A 1121 36.46 -36.91 -6.47
CA ALA A 1121 37.20 -37.63 -5.42
C ALA A 1121 36.64 -37.34 -4.01
N HIS A 1122 36.26 -36.09 -3.73
CA HIS A 1122 35.59 -35.69 -2.48
C HIS A 1122 34.25 -36.41 -2.30
N THR A 1123 33.47 -36.51 -3.38
CA THR A 1123 32.17 -37.21 -3.40
C THR A 1123 32.35 -38.71 -3.13
N LEU A 1124 33.30 -39.35 -3.83
CA LEU A 1124 33.62 -40.77 -3.63
C LEU A 1124 34.07 -41.07 -2.19
N LYS A 1125 34.87 -40.19 -1.59
CA LYS A 1125 35.28 -40.29 -0.17
C LYS A 1125 34.09 -40.23 0.78
N GLY A 1126 33.16 -39.30 0.55
CA GLY A 1126 31.94 -39.16 1.35
C GLY A 1126 31.07 -40.43 1.29
N LEU A 1127 30.81 -40.92 0.08
CA LEU A 1127 30.01 -42.11 -0.17
C LEU A 1127 30.67 -43.38 0.41
N ALA A 1128 31.99 -43.54 0.24
CA ALA A 1128 32.74 -44.65 0.83
C ALA A 1128 32.68 -44.62 2.37
N GLY A 1129 32.69 -43.43 2.98
CA GLY A 1129 32.51 -43.26 4.42
C GLY A 1129 31.11 -43.64 4.91
N ALA A 1130 30.08 -43.33 4.13
CA ALA A 1130 28.68 -43.64 4.45
C ALA A 1130 28.40 -45.15 4.45
N ILE A 1131 28.95 -45.90 3.48
CA ILE A 1131 28.78 -47.36 3.43
C ILE A 1131 29.70 -48.12 4.40
N GLY A 1132 30.71 -47.46 4.96
CA GLY A 1132 31.72 -48.08 5.85
C GLY A 1132 32.88 -48.74 5.10
N ALA A 1133 33.15 -48.34 3.86
CA ALA A 1133 34.27 -48.83 3.04
C ALA A 1133 35.57 -48.08 3.37
N GLU A 1134 36.14 -48.32 4.55
CA GLU A 1134 37.26 -47.57 5.13
C GLU A 1134 38.48 -47.47 4.21
N LYS A 1135 38.85 -48.57 3.52
CA LYS A 1135 40.00 -48.58 2.60
C LYS A 1135 39.76 -47.78 1.34
N LEU A 1136 38.53 -47.78 0.82
CA LEU A 1136 38.14 -46.96 -0.33
C LEU A 1136 38.07 -45.48 0.07
N GLN A 1137 37.53 -45.19 1.27
CA GLN A 1137 37.49 -43.84 1.82
C GLN A 1137 38.89 -43.25 1.95
N GLU A 1138 39.86 -44.03 2.46
CA GLU A 1138 41.24 -43.58 2.58
C GLU A 1138 41.93 -43.42 1.22
N ALA A 1139 41.71 -44.34 0.28
CA ALA A 1139 42.23 -44.21 -1.08
C ALA A 1139 41.65 -42.98 -1.80
N ALA A 1140 40.35 -42.70 -1.64
CA ALA A 1140 39.70 -41.50 -2.19
C ALA A 1140 40.19 -40.21 -1.50
N ARG A 1141 40.49 -40.25 -0.20
CA ARG A 1141 41.12 -39.12 0.52
C ARG A 1141 42.52 -38.81 0.01
N LEU A 1142 43.35 -39.84 -0.19
CA LEU A 1142 44.69 -39.68 -0.75
C LEU A 1142 44.65 -39.22 -2.21
N LEU A 1143 43.67 -39.68 -2.99
CA LEU A 1143 43.42 -39.21 -4.35
C LEU A 1143 42.98 -37.73 -4.37
N GLU A 1144 42.02 -37.33 -3.53
CA GLU A 1144 41.59 -35.93 -3.34
C GLU A 1144 42.79 -35.03 -2.98
N GLU A 1145 43.61 -35.44 -2.01
CA GLU A 1145 44.79 -34.70 -1.58
C GLU A 1145 45.88 -34.67 -2.66
N GLY A 1146 46.06 -35.76 -3.40
CA GLY A 1146 46.99 -35.86 -4.53
C GLY A 1146 46.60 -34.95 -5.69
N ILE A 1147 45.31 -34.86 -6.02
CA ILE A 1147 44.78 -33.93 -7.02
C ILE A 1147 45.03 -32.49 -6.55
N ARG A 1148 44.72 -32.17 -5.30
CA ARG A 1148 44.94 -30.82 -4.73
C ARG A 1148 46.41 -30.40 -4.74
N LYS A 1149 47.34 -31.33 -4.44
CA LYS A 1149 48.78 -31.09 -4.35
C LYS A 1149 49.55 -31.35 -5.65
N GLN A 1150 48.87 -31.69 -6.75
CA GLN A 1150 49.47 -31.99 -8.07
C GLN A 1150 50.56 -33.09 -8.03
N PHE A 1151 50.36 -34.10 -7.18
CA PHE A 1151 51.25 -35.26 -7.16
C PHE A 1151 50.96 -36.20 -8.34
N PRO A 1152 51.91 -37.10 -8.71
CA PRO A 1152 51.66 -38.11 -9.73
C PRO A 1152 50.44 -38.98 -9.38
N LEU A 1153 49.36 -38.84 -10.17
CA LEU A 1153 48.04 -39.39 -9.83
C LEU A 1153 47.87 -40.85 -10.23
N ASP A 1154 48.68 -41.37 -11.16
CA ASP A 1154 48.49 -42.72 -11.72
C ASP A 1154 48.41 -43.80 -10.63
N ARG A 1155 49.33 -43.74 -9.65
CA ARG A 1155 49.34 -44.71 -8.54
C ARG A 1155 48.17 -44.54 -7.57
N LEU A 1156 47.65 -43.32 -7.42
CA LEU A 1156 46.52 -43.03 -6.52
C LEU A 1156 45.19 -43.41 -7.17
N LEU A 1157 45.04 -43.16 -8.46
CA LEU A 1157 43.91 -43.58 -9.28
C LEU A 1157 43.84 -45.11 -9.32
N ASP A 1158 44.95 -45.80 -9.61
CA ASP A 1158 44.99 -47.26 -9.63
C ASP A 1158 44.65 -47.87 -8.25
N ALA A 1159 45.15 -47.27 -7.16
CA ALA A 1159 44.84 -47.71 -5.81
C ALA A 1159 43.36 -47.51 -5.44
N ALA A 1160 42.77 -46.37 -5.79
CA ALA A 1160 41.35 -46.09 -5.57
C ALA A 1160 40.46 -47.01 -6.42
N GLU A 1161 40.84 -47.27 -7.66
CA GLU A 1161 40.13 -48.16 -8.58
C GLU A 1161 40.15 -49.61 -8.06
N GLU A 1162 41.28 -50.07 -7.54
CA GLU A 1162 41.39 -51.40 -6.95
C GLU A 1162 40.48 -51.54 -5.72
N GLN A 1163 40.44 -50.54 -4.84
CA GLN A 1163 39.54 -50.59 -3.68
C GLN A 1163 38.07 -50.49 -4.10
N LEU A 1164 37.72 -49.66 -5.09
CA LEU A 1164 36.35 -49.54 -5.60
C LEU A 1164 35.87 -50.88 -6.18
N LYS A 1165 36.69 -51.53 -7.00
CA LYS A 1165 36.38 -52.87 -7.55
C LYS A 1165 36.12 -53.89 -6.45
N ARG A 1166 36.93 -53.90 -5.38
CA ARG A 1166 36.74 -54.82 -4.24
C ARG A 1166 35.41 -54.56 -3.52
N VAL A 1167 35.04 -53.31 -3.32
CA VAL A 1167 33.76 -52.91 -2.69
C VAL A 1167 32.58 -53.32 -3.57
N ILE A 1168 32.59 -53.00 -4.88
CA ILE A 1168 31.52 -53.36 -5.80
C ILE A 1168 31.34 -54.89 -5.90
N ILE A 1169 32.44 -55.66 -5.94
CA ILE A 1169 32.38 -57.14 -5.93
C ILE A 1169 31.78 -57.67 -4.63
N ALA A 1170 32.10 -57.06 -3.48
CA ALA A 1170 31.50 -57.43 -2.22
C ALA A 1170 29.98 -57.16 -2.24
N LEU A 1171 29.56 -55.99 -2.71
CA LEU A 1171 28.16 -55.57 -2.76
C LEU A 1171 27.28 -56.41 -3.70
N ARG A 1172 27.84 -56.96 -4.79
CA ARG A 1172 27.13 -57.89 -5.69
C ARG A 1172 26.70 -59.20 -5.03
N ARG A 1173 27.20 -59.51 -3.82
CA ARG A 1173 26.82 -60.71 -3.05
C ARG A 1173 25.65 -60.48 -2.09
N LEU A 1174 25.03 -59.30 -2.12
CA LEU A 1174 23.83 -59.02 -1.34
C LEU A 1174 22.66 -59.88 -1.85
N PRO A 1175 21.88 -60.54 -0.97
CA PRO A 1175 20.71 -61.30 -1.39
C PRO A 1175 19.64 -60.38 -2.02
N PRO A 1176 18.86 -60.86 -3.01
CA PRO A 1176 17.72 -60.15 -3.56
C PRO A 1176 16.64 -59.93 -2.48
N LEU A 1177 15.85 -58.86 -2.60
CA LEU A 1177 14.67 -58.65 -1.74
C LEU A 1177 13.61 -59.67 -2.13
N GLU A 1178 13.05 -60.39 -1.15
CA GLU A 1178 11.84 -61.19 -1.32
C GLU A 1178 10.64 -60.26 -1.54
N GLU A 1179 10.51 -59.65 -2.72
CA GLU A 1179 9.34 -58.86 -3.15
C GLU A 1179 9.48 -58.56 -4.66
N GLU A 1180 9.40 -59.58 -5.51
CA GLU A 1180 9.41 -59.39 -6.97
C GLU A 1180 8.40 -60.29 -7.73
N GLU A 1181 7.42 -60.90 -7.05
CA GLU A 1181 6.51 -61.87 -7.68
C GLU A 1181 5.03 -61.44 -7.81
N GLN A 1182 4.67 -60.17 -7.59
CA GLN A 1182 3.29 -59.70 -7.80
C GLN A 1182 3.23 -58.32 -8.47
N ALA A 1183 3.48 -58.26 -9.78
CA ALA A 1183 2.98 -57.18 -10.63
C ALA A 1183 1.72 -57.67 -11.34
N GLU A 1184 0.57 -57.13 -10.95
CA GLU A 1184 -0.71 -57.35 -11.64
C GLU A 1184 -0.60 -56.88 -13.10
N THR A 1185 -0.93 -57.77 -14.04
CA THR A 1185 -1.03 -57.45 -15.46
C THR A 1185 -2.10 -56.37 -15.68
N ALA A 1186 -1.71 -55.23 -16.27
CA ALA A 1186 -2.63 -54.16 -16.66
C ALA A 1186 -3.78 -54.70 -17.54
N SER A 1187 -5.00 -54.25 -17.26
CA SER A 1187 -6.19 -54.69 -17.98
C SER A 1187 -6.14 -54.28 -19.47
N GLN A 1188 -6.82 -55.03 -20.33
CA GLN A 1188 -6.88 -54.75 -21.76
C GLN A 1188 -7.43 -53.35 -22.09
N GLU A 1189 -8.26 -52.80 -21.20
CA GLU A 1189 -8.89 -51.50 -21.32
C GLU A 1189 -7.90 -50.37 -21.02
N GLN A 1190 -7.11 -50.49 -19.95
CA GLN A 1190 -6.04 -49.54 -19.62
C GLN A 1190 -4.98 -49.43 -20.72
N ILE A 1191 -4.60 -50.55 -21.34
CA ILE A 1191 -3.67 -50.57 -22.46
C ILE A 1191 -4.27 -49.86 -23.69
N ARG A 1192 -5.58 -50.03 -23.93
CA ARG A 1192 -6.27 -49.40 -25.07
C ARG A 1192 -6.39 -47.89 -24.89
N ASP A 1193 -6.70 -47.42 -23.69
CA ASP A 1193 -6.81 -46.00 -23.39
C ASP A 1193 -5.45 -45.30 -23.49
N ALA A 1194 -4.40 -45.94 -22.99
CA ALA A 1194 -3.04 -45.44 -23.15
C ALA A 1194 -2.59 -45.42 -24.63
N LEU A 1195 -2.97 -46.42 -25.44
CA LEU A 1195 -2.72 -46.42 -26.89
C LEU A 1195 -3.46 -45.29 -27.63
N ARG A 1196 -4.69 -44.96 -27.21
CA ARG A 1196 -5.44 -43.80 -27.75
C ARG A 1196 -4.80 -42.47 -27.38
N LEU A 1197 -4.39 -42.34 -26.12
CA LEU A 1197 -3.69 -41.16 -25.65
C LEU A 1197 -2.36 -40.95 -26.40
N LEU A 1198 -1.61 -42.02 -26.63
CA LEU A 1198 -0.40 -41.96 -27.46
C LEU A 1198 -0.72 -41.54 -28.90
N PHE A 1199 -1.79 -42.05 -29.49
CA PHE A 1199 -2.21 -41.66 -30.84
C PHE A 1199 -2.59 -40.18 -30.95
N GLU A 1200 -3.33 -39.66 -29.96
CA GLU A 1200 -3.73 -38.26 -29.88
C GLU A 1200 -2.52 -37.32 -29.68
N ARG A 1201 -1.60 -37.69 -28.78
CA ARG A 1201 -0.35 -36.94 -28.55
C ARG A 1201 0.53 -36.91 -29.80
N LEU A 1202 0.66 -38.03 -30.52
CA LEU A 1202 1.39 -38.09 -31.79
C LEU A 1202 0.70 -37.27 -32.89
N GLN A 1203 -0.64 -37.20 -32.90
CA GLN A 1203 -1.39 -36.36 -33.86
C GLN A 1203 -1.19 -34.86 -33.62
N ASN A 1204 -1.01 -34.46 -32.36
CA ASN A 1204 -0.84 -33.07 -31.95
C ASN A 1204 0.64 -32.62 -31.87
N TYR A 1205 1.58 -33.47 -32.31
CA TYR A 1205 3.03 -33.22 -32.22
C TYR A 1205 3.49 -32.94 -30.78
N ASP A 1206 2.87 -33.62 -29.80
CA ASP A 1206 3.12 -33.43 -28.36
C ASP A 1206 4.36 -34.23 -27.92
N ALA A 1207 5.33 -33.53 -27.31
CA ALA A 1207 6.56 -34.12 -26.77
C ALA A 1207 6.30 -35.15 -25.63
N GLY A 1208 5.14 -35.05 -24.96
CA GLY A 1208 4.69 -36.03 -23.96
C GLY A 1208 4.32 -37.41 -24.54
N ALA A 1209 4.45 -37.61 -25.86
CA ALA A 1209 4.30 -38.92 -26.49
C ALA A 1209 5.38 -39.92 -26.03
N SER A 1210 6.60 -39.48 -25.71
CA SER A 1210 7.67 -40.37 -25.24
C SER A 1210 7.34 -40.99 -23.89
N GLU A 1211 6.92 -40.17 -22.91
CA GLU A 1211 6.53 -40.63 -21.57
C GLU A 1211 5.34 -41.60 -21.62
N THR A 1212 4.39 -41.36 -22.53
CA THR A 1212 3.22 -42.23 -22.71
C THR A 1212 3.63 -43.57 -23.33
N LEU A 1213 4.60 -43.56 -24.25
CA LEU A 1213 5.15 -44.78 -24.85
C LEU A 1213 5.94 -45.62 -23.84
N ASP A 1214 6.73 -44.98 -22.97
CA ASP A 1214 7.49 -45.65 -21.91
C ASP A 1214 6.55 -46.30 -20.89
N ALA A 1215 5.53 -45.58 -20.45
CA ALA A 1215 4.48 -46.13 -19.59
C ALA A 1215 3.76 -47.33 -20.24
N LEU A 1216 3.47 -47.27 -21.55
CA LEU A 1216 2.89 -48.38 -22.31
C LEU A 1216 3.82 -49.59 -22.38
N LEU A 1217 5.14 -49.40 -22.50
CA LEU A 1217 6.13 -50.47 -22.52
C LEU A 1217 6.25 -51.17 -21.16
N GLU A 1218 6.09 -50.43 -20.07
CA GLU A 1218 6.04 -50.97 -18.71
C GLU A 1218 4.74 -51.76 -18.46
N MET A 1219 3.60 -51.19 -18.87
CA MET A 1219 2.27 -51.81 -18.70
C MET A 1219 2.06 -53.08 -19.55
N THR A 1220 2.80 -53.24 -20.66
CA THR A 1220 2.65 -54.37 -21.58
C THR A 1220 3.58 -55.56 -21.28
N GLY A 1221 4.14 -55.63 -20.07
CA GLY A 1221 5.02 -56.72 -19.62
C GLY A 1221 4.48 -58.15 -19.86
N GLY A 1222 3.15 -58.34 -19.86
CA GLY A 1222 2.50 -59.64 -20.13
C GLY A 1222 2.12 -59.92 -21.60
N LYS A 1223 2.37 -59.00 -22.55
CA LYS A 1223 1.99 -59.13 -23.97
C LYS A 1223 3.19 -58.88 -24.90
N PRO A 1224 4.05 -59.89 -25.11
CA PRO A 1224 5.32 -59.72 -25.82
C PRO A 1224 5.16 -59.21 -27.26
N GLU A 1225 4.11 -59.61 -27.98
CA GLU A 1225 3.85 -59.14 -29.35
C GLU A 1225 3.50 -57.65 -29.43
N LEU A 1226 2.72 -57.14 -28.47
CA LEU A 1226 2.35 -55.72 -28.40
C LEU A 1226 3.55 -54.87 -27.96
N ARG A 1227 4.31 -55.36 -26.98
CA ARG A 1227 5.55 -54.71 -26.53
C ARG A 1227 6.56 -54.58 -27.67
N GLN A 1228 6.73 -55.62 -28.49
CA GLN A 1228 7.63 -55.58 -29.64
C GLN A 1228 7.21 -54.52 -30.68
N ARG A 1229 5.90 -54.36 -30.92
CA ARG A 1229 5.38 -53.32 -31.82
C ARG A 1229 5.55 -51.92 -31.23
N LEU A 1230 5.35 -51.74 -29.93
CA LEU A 1230 5.57 -50.47 -29.23
C LEU A 1230 7.06 -50.06 -29.22
N THR A 1231 7.97 -51.01 -28.97
CA THR A 1231 9.42 -50.73 -29.02
C THR A 1231 9.87 -50.31 -30.41
N ALA A 1232 9.21 -50.79 -31.48
CA ALA A 1232 9.50 -50.35 -32.85
C ALA A 1232 9.11 -48.88 -33.11
N LEU A 1233 8.19 -48.31 -32.32
CA LEU A 1233 7.81 -46.89 -32.42
C LEU A 1233 8.81 -45.97 -31.70
N GLN A 1234 9.56 -46.48 -30.74
CA GLN A 1234 10.44 -45.71 -29.85
C GLN A 1234 11.46 -44.90 -30.65
N GLY A 1235 12.09 -45.49 -31.66
CA GLY A 1235 13.04 -44.78 -32.53
C GLY A 1235 12.43 -43.63 -33.33
N SER A 1236 11.17 -43.73 -33.77
CA SER A 1236 10.48 -42.65 -34.48
C SER A 1236 10.01 -41.55 -33.53
N VAL A 1237 9.59 -41.90 -32.30
CA VAL A 1237 9.18 -40.92 -31.28
C VAL A 1237 10.40 -40.15 -30.72
N GLU A 1238 11.51 -40.84 -30.47
CA GLU A 1238 12.78 -40.21 -30.02
C GLU A 1238 13.42 -39.31 -31.09
N GLN A 1239 13.19 -39.60 -32.37
CA GLN A 1239 13.66 -38.77 -33.49
C GLN A 1239 12.65 -37.68 -33.90
N PHE A 1240 11.56 -37.49 -33.14
CA PHE A 1240 10.49 -36.53 -33.42
C PHE A 1240 9.76 -36.74 -34.77
N ASP A 1241 9.87 -37.93 -35.36
CA ASP A 1241 9.13 -38.32 -36.57
C ASP A 1241 7.72 -38.82 -36.19
N PHE A 1242 6.91 -37.88 -35.69
CA PHE A 1242 5.58 -38.17 -35.18
C PHE A 1242 4.60 -38.62 -36.26
N GLU A 1243 4.79 -38.24 -37.53
CA GLU A 1243 3.98 -38.76 -38.64
C GLU A 1243 4.25 -40.24 -38.91
N ALA A 1244 5.53 -40.65 -38.93
CA ALA A 1244 5.88 -42.07 -39.11
C ALA A 1244 5.40 -42.90 -37.91
N ALA A 1245 5.60 -42.41 -36.68
CA ALA A 1245 5.16 -43.07 -35.45
C ALA A 1245 3.62 -43.21 -35.42
N ARG A 1246 2.88 -42.16 -35.78
CA ARG A 1246 1.41 -42.18 -35.83
C ARG A 1246 0.89 -43.14 -36.89
N THR A 1247 1.53 -43.17 -38.06
CA THR A 1247 1.15 -44.08 -39.17
C THR A 1247 1.37 -45.54 -38.78
N ALA A 1248 2.49 -45.84 -38.11
CA ALA A 1248 2.76 -47.17 -37.59
C ALA A 1248 1.81 -47.56 -36.45
N LEU A 1249 1.50 -46.63 -35.53
CA LEU A 1249 0.53 -46.85 -34.45
C LEU A 1249 -0.91 -47.06 -34.97
N ALA A 1250 -1.30 -46.40 -36.06
CA ALA A 1250 -2.60 -46.57 -36.72
C ALA A 1250 -2.86 -48.01 -37.21
N SER A 1251 -1.80 -48.79 -37.43
CA SER A 1251 -1.89 -50.18 -37.89
C SER A 1251 -2.11 -51.19 -36.76
N PHE A 1252 -2.17 -50.75 -35.50
CA PHE A 1252 -2.32 -51.65 -34.36
C PHE A 1252 -3.77 -52.18 -34.28
N PRO A 1253 -3.97 -53.51 -34.26
CA PRO A 1253 -5.30 -54.12 -34.16
C PRO A 1253 -6.04 -53.73 -32.87
N GLU A 1254 -5.30 -53.40 -31.81
CA GLU A 1254 -5.82 -52.94 -30.52
C GLU A 1254 -6.53 -51.57 -30.59
N LEU A 1255 -6.22 -50.76 -31.62
CA LEU A 1255 -6.86 -49.48 -31.91
C LEU A 1255 -8.09 -49.61 -32.85
N SER A 1256 -8.20 -50.71 -33.61
CA SER A 1256 -9.23 -50.89 -34.64
C SER A 1256 -10.42 -51.79 -34.24
N SER A 1257 -10.39 -52.41 -33.06
CA SER A 1257 -11.54 -53.17 -32.52
C SER A 1257 -12.53 -52.26 -31.78
N ALA A 1258 -13.21 -51.37 -32.51
CA ALA A 1258 -14.45 -50.72 -32.11
C ALA A 1258 -15.21 -50.28 -33.37
N GLY A 1259 -16.24 -51.05 -33.71
CA GLY A 1259 -17.42 -50.50 -34.37
C GLY A 1259 -18.27 -49.75 -33.36
#